data_AF-A0A3A9ZRS0-F1
#
_entry.id   AF-A0A3A9ZRS0-F1
#
_cell.length_a   1.000
_cell.length_b   1.000
_cell.length_c   1.000
_cell.angle_alpha   90.00
_cell.angle_beta   90.00
_cell.angle_gamma   90.00
#
_symmetry.space_group_name_H-M   'P 1'
#
loop_
_entity.id
_entity.type
_entity.pdbx_description
1 polymer ?
#
loop_
_entity_poly.entity_id
_entity_poly.type
_entity_poly.pdbx_seq_one_letter_code
_entity_poly.pdbx_strand_id
1 'polypeptide(L)'
;MADQNVPPRRPRDDRGWDGPQHPSSPAYDGHASAPYGYDTPPQGGYPAPNDPHGQYGHPGYGNPYAPPTPQSPPGPQWVGPQGFGYPAQAPASRAELPNLDDDGDPGRKVGRRKALAAIGGTAAVVAGGAALAMTPQIRGLFGDDAVAGDATGTTVTDGTAARPSGQQPSTVRTYTEQNESYMGSRAGEALKKNTPSGGRTFSGPAAAAAETKVTVKTVLAKDPILHLARRATFGATPKVVAEIKERGIDGWLRWQLDPDKIAPTKGELKLAELPTLKLSSEQVRAQRDQLNERGAQPEREMVEATIARQIWSERQLFEVMVDFWNDFLHVAADFDGGEVYRNSFDRDVVRANALGSYPQMLLAANKHPALLLYLNQNDSRADAVNENLARENLELYSVGVDGGYTEKDVRQAAMLQTGRGVQDGKYVFRPERHYVGKVKILGFTHANNSSDPKKAEAAIDAYINYIALHPSTAKYVAQSLATRFVSDTPPKSLVDRLAKAYTVNKGMVKPLLMTLFSSSEFWAAVGQKVRRPMEYLVASYRSLGVSPDAAPGHDNRDDKRTPYARGLRQIHDKMRELGQFPMGQPTPDGYPDVYVAWTSAGTMVNGWNEAGEIIAGYRTHFTHTKAEKLVAKPPATAGAYVDALSLRLVGQKLSAKEKALILGVAGVASGARVDATFNGAVAAVARAILASPQHHLR
;
A
#
# COMPACT_ATOMS: atom_id res chain seq x y z
N MET A 1 3.39 -23.38 -30.11
CA MET A 1 3.68 -24.83 -30.15
C MET A 1 4.95 -25.09 -29.33
N ALA A 2 4.90 -25.71 -28.17
CA ALA A 2 3.75 -25.99 -27.29
C ALA A 2 4.21 -25.60 -25.86
N ASP A 3 3.54 -24.71 -25.14
CA ASP A 3 2.18 -24.78 -24.57
C ASP A 3 2.11 -25.53 -23.23
N GLN A 4 1.65 -24.76 -22.24
CA GLN A 4 1.01 -25.06 -20.95
C GLN A 4 0.99 -26.52 -20.45
N ASN A 5 1.40 -26.72 -19.18
CA ASN A 5 0.88 -27.81 -18.35
C ASN A 5 0.82 -27.41 -16.86
N VAL A 6 -0.39 -27.08 -16.39
CA VAL A 6 -0.74 -27.07 -14.97
C VAL A 6 -1.42 -28.41 -14.68
N PRO A 7 -0.98 -29.22 -13.69
CA PRO A 7 -1.55 -30.53 -13.44
C PRO A 7 -2.96 -30.44 -12.83
N PRO A 8 -3.99 -31.08 -13.42
CA PRO A 8 -5.36 -31.04 -12.90
C PRO A 8 -5.58 -31.99 -11.71
N ARG A 9 -6.50 -31.63 -10.81
CA ARG A 9 -7.00 -32.49 -9.73
C ARG A 9 -7.81 -33.66 -10.31
N ARG A 10 -7.64 -34.88 -9.80
CA ARG A 10 -8.47 -36.05 -10.13
C ARG A 10 -9.54 -36.31 -9.08
N PRO A 11 -10.82 -36.53 -9.47
CA PRO A 11 -11.76 -37.34 -8.70
C PRO A 11 -11.44 -38.84 -8.79
N ARG A 12 -12.08 -39.66 -7.96
CA ARG A 12 -12.18 -41.12 -8.13
C ARG A 12 -13.46 -41.48 -8.90
N ASP A 13 -13.50 -42.63 -9.58
CA ASP A 13 -14.26 -43.81 -9.10
C ASP A 13 -14.31 -44.96 -10.14
N ASP A 14 -14.07 -46.17 -9.63
CA ASP A 14 -14.69 -47.47 -9.93
C ASP A 14 -15.13 -47.86 -11.36
N ARG A 15 -14.25 -48.67 -11.99
CA ARG A 15 -14.46 -50.01 -12.60
C ARG A 15 -13.18 -50.38 -13.34
N GLY A 16 -12.67 -51.61 -13.34
CA GLY A 16 -13.22 -52.90 -12.91
C GLY A 16 -12.87 -53.92 -13.99
N TRP A 17 -11.84 -54.76 -13.77
CA TRP A 17 -11.34 -55.71 -14.77
C TRP A 17 -10.65 -56.91 -14.11
N ASP A 18 -10.69 -58.05 -14.78
CA ASP A 18 -10.36 -59.37 -14.22
C ASP A 18 -8.85 -59.71 -14.29
N GLY A 19 -8.45 -60.73 -13.53
CA GLY A 19 -7.16 -61.42 -13.68
C GLY A 19 -7.29 -62.67 -14.58
N PRO A 20 -6.46 -63.72 -14.40
CA PRO A 20 -5.28 -63.84 -13.52
C PRO A 20 -4.04 -64.44 -14.23
N GLN A 21 -2.91 -64.61 -13.51
CA GLN A 21 -2.16 -65.89 -13.36
C GLN A 21 -0.78 -65.72 -12.68
N HIS A 22 -0.45 -66.67 -11.79
CA HIS A 22 0.90 -66.93 -11.24
C HIS A 22 1.41 -68.28 -11.80
N PRO A 23 2.74 -68.50 -11.89
CA PRO A 23 3.50 -69.25 -10.85
C PRO A 23 4.82 -68.54 -10.44
N SER A 24 5.64 -68.96 -9.46
CA SER A 24 5.54 -69.98 -8.38
C SER A 24 6.67 -69.77 -7.34
N SER A 25 6.44 -70.12 -6.07
CA SER A 25 7.48 -70.21 -5.00
C SER A 25 8.25 -71.56 -5.05
N PRO A 26 9.32 -71.80 -4.26
CA PRO A 26 9.24 -72.08 -2.80
C PRO A 26 10.36 -71.37 -1.98
N ALA A 27 10.58 -71.53 -0.65
CA ALA A 27 10.10 -72.51 0.35
C ALA A 27 10.04 -71.94 1.80
N TYR A 28 9.18 -72.56 2.65
CA TYR A 28 9.34 -72.98 4.07
C TYR A 28 10.51 -72.44 4.94
N ASP A 29 10.39 -72.15 6.25
CA ASP A 29 9.26 -72.17 7.24
C ASP A 29 9.65 -71.26 8.45
N GLY A 30 9.02 -71.20 9.66
CA GLY A 30 7.88 -71.89 10.27
C GLY A 30 7.74 -71.62 11.79
N HIS A 31 6.64 -72.10 12.42
CA HIS A 31 6.28 -72.02 13.87
C HIS A 31 6.05 -70.61 14.49
N ALA A 32 5.22 -70.39 15.53
CA ALA A 32 4.00 -71.09 16.01
C ALA A 32 3.19 -70.19 17.00
N SER A 33 1.86 -70.30 16.95
CA SER A 33 0.85 -70.41 18.05
C SER A 33 1.23 -70.00 19.51
N ALA A 34 0.39 -69.43 20.40
CA ALA A 34 -1.06 -69.09 20.46
C ALA A 34 -1.36 -68.52 21.92
N PRO A 35 -2.54 -68.67 22.58
CA PRO A 35 -3.76 -67.84 22.42
C PRO A 35 -4.54 -67.40 23.71
N TYR A 36 -5.66 -66.67 23.47
CA TYR A 36 -6.95 -66.59 24.22
C TYR A 36 -7.12 -65.80 25.54
N GLY A 37 -8.33 -65.23 25.66
CA GLY A 37 -8.97 -64.65 26.86
C GLY A 37 -10.31 -63.97 26.50
N TYR A 38 -11.44 -64.42 27.04
CA TYR A 38 -12.82 -63.93 26.82
C TYR A 38 -13.46 -63.51 28.16
N ASP A 39 -14.44 -62.59 28.17
CA ASP A 39 -15.74 -62.70 28.91
C ASP A 39 -16.61 -61.42 28.85
N THR A 40 -17.96 -61.57 28.97
CA THR A 40 -19.04 -60.53 28.88
C THR A 40 -20.40 -61.07 29.44
N PRO A 41 -21.53 -60.33 29.55
CA PRO A 41 -21.82 -58.87 29.62
C PRO A 41 -22.39 -58.43 31.01
N PRO A 42 -23.71 -58.29 31.40
CA PRO A 42 -25.04 -58.12 30.72
C PRO A 42 -25.95 -56.92 31.15
N GLN A 43 -26.88 -56.53 30.25
CA GLN A 43 -28.26 -55.97 30.37
C GLN A 43 -28.78 -55.06 31.54
N GLY A 44 -29.35 -53.88 31.16
CA GLY A 44 -30.80 -53.55 31.36
C GLY A 44 -31.26 -52.46 32.37
N GLY A 45 -32.15 -51.52 31.96
CA GLY A 45 -32.94 -50.66 32.89
C GLY A 45 -33.49 -49.31 32.34
N TYR A 46 -34.72 -48.92 32.74
CA TYR A 46 -35.43 -47.61 32.53
C TYR A 46 -35.66 -46.90 33.90
N PRO A 47 -36.34 -45.73 34.11
CA PRO A 47 -37.05 -44.79 33.21
C PRO A 47 -36.72 -43.27 33.43
N ALA A 48 -37.60 -42.36 33.00
CA ALA A 48 -37.54 -40.89 33.21
C ALA A 48 -38.56 -40.37 34.26
N PRO A 49 -38.47 -39.09 34.70
CA PRO A 49 -39.66 -38.37 35.17
C PRO A 49 -39.78 -36.86 34.79
N ASN A 50 -41.00 -36.47 34.44
CA ASN A 50 -41.77 -35.24 34.76
C ASN A 50 -41.28 -33.80 34.41
N ASP A 51 -42.06 -33.16 33.52
CA ASP A 51 -42.46 -31.74 33.52
C ASP A 51 -43.41 -31.44 34.72
N PRO A 52 -43.65 -30.16 35.14
CA PRO A 52 -44.93 -29.56 34.72
C PRO A 52 -45.01 -28.01 34.60
N HIS A 53 -45.78 -27.57 33.59
CA HIS A 53 -46.55 -26.29 33.46
C HIS A 53 -45.79 -24.99 33.11
N GLY A 54 -46.23 -24.17 32.13
CA GLY A 54 -47.24 -24.40 31.08
C GLY A 54 -47.91 -23.12 30.52
N GLN A 55 -48.50 -23.24 29.31
CA GLN A 55 -49.54 -22.37 28.69
C GLN A 55 -49.16 -20.88 28.39
N TYR A 56 -49.44 -20.25 27.23
CA TYR A 56 -50.13 -20.56 25.96
C TYR A 56 -49.30 -19.94 24.78
N GLY A 57 -49.55 -20.11 23.46
CA GLY A 57 -50.62 -20.81 22.71
C GLY A 57 -50.49 -20.55 21.18
N HIS A 58 -51.53 -20.89 20.40
CA HIS A 58 -51.62 -20.78 18.92
C HIS A 58 -53.09 -20.49 18.52
N PRO A 59 -53.41 -19.86 17.35
CA PRO A 59 -53.25 -20.45 15.99
C PRO A 59 -52.82 -19.45 14.89
N GLY A 60 -52.56 -19.83 13.62
CA GLY A 60 -52.46 -21.18 13.01
C GLY A 60 -52.59 -21.14 11.46
N TYR A 61 -52.35 -22.30 10.81
CA TYR A 61 -52.56 -22.62 9.37
C TYR A 61 -51.70 -21.83 8.33
N GLY A 62 -51.17 -22.46 7.26
CA GLY A 62 -51.18 -23.87 6.86
C GLY A 62 -50.24 -24.16 5.66
N ASN A 63 -50.11 -25.45 5.29
CA ASN A 63 -49.25 -25.97 4.21
C ASN A 63 -50.03 -27.10 3.48
N PRO A 64 -49.98 -27.24 2.14
CA PRO A 64 -49.12 -28.29 1.55
C PRO A 64 -48.55 -28.01 0.14
N TYR A 65 -47.37 -28.56 -0.21
CA TYR A 65 -47.14 -29.56 -1.30
C TYR A 65 -45.65 -29.78 -1.63
N ALA A 66 -45.29 -30.97 -2.13
CA ALA A 66 -43.98 -31.46 -2.60
C ALA A 66 -44.23 -32.74 -3.45
N PRO A 67 -43.25 -33.45 -4.08
CA PRO A 67 -41.78 -33.26 -4.25
C PRO A 67 -41.46 -33.01 -5.77
N PRO A 68 -40.36 -33.42 -6.47
CA PRO A 68 -39.10 -34.12 -6.13
C PRO A 68 -37.81 -33.43 -6.70
N THR A 69 -36.95 -34.15 -7.45
CA THR A 69 -35.60 -33.78 -7.92
C THR A 69 -35.33 -34.30 -9.37
N PRO A 70 -34.25 -33.87 -10.06
CA PRO A 70 -32.96 -34.59 -10.01
C PRO A 70 -31.71 -33.66 -9.97
N GLN A 71 -30.50 -34.19 -10.21
CA GLN A 71 -29.20 -33.60 -9.83
C GLN A 71 -28.27 -33.18 -11.01
N SER A 72 -27.57 -32.04 -10.84
CA SER A 72 -26.18 -31.73 -11.32
C SER A 72 -25.89 -31.68 -12.85
N PRO A 73 -24.70 -31.22 -13.29
CA PRO A 73 -24.11 -29.87 -13.10
C PRO A 73 -23.72 -29.22 -14.46
N PRO A 74 -23.33 -27.94 -14.54
CA PRO A 74 -21.88 -27.68 -14.78
C PRO A 74 -21.33 -26.31 -14.30
N GLY A 75 -19.99 -26.23 -14.20
CA GLY A 75 -19.12 -25.18 -14.79
C GLY A 75 -19.26 -23.68 -14.41
N PRO A 76 -18.15 -22.93 -14.32
CA PRO A 76 -18.20 -21.46 -14.20
C PRO A 76 -18.51 -20.81 -15.56
N GLN A 77 -19.42 -19.82 -15.57
CA GLN A 77 -19.61 -18.92 -16.71
C GLN A 77 -19.19 -17.49 -16.37
N TRP A 78 -18.19 -17.00 -17.09
CA TRP A 78 -17.92 -15.57 -17.22
C TRP A 78 -18.86 -14.98 -18.27
N VAL A 79 -19.49 -13.84 -18.00
CA VAL A 79 -20.26 -13.06 -18.99
C VAL A 79 -19.88 -11.59 -18.87
N GLY A 80 -19.66 -10.93 -20.00
CA GLY A 80 -19.20 -9.54 -20.10
C GLY A 80 -20.30 -8.47 -19.97
N PRO A 81 -19.93 -7.19 -20.11
CA PRO A 81 -20.80 -6.07 -19.75
C PRO A 81 -21.79 -5.65 -20.85
N GLN A 82 -23.03 -6.16 -20.80
CA GLN A 82 -24.25 -5.56 -21.38
C GLN A 82 -25.50 -6.37 -21.00
N GLY A 83 -26.46 -5.79 -20.25
CA GLY A 83 -27.75 -6.44 -19.96
C GLY A 83 -28.53 -5.87 -18.76
N PHE A 84 -29.72 -5.33 -19.02
CA PHE A 84 -30.70 -4.83 -18.04
C PHE A 84 -31.36 -5.99 -17.25
N GLY A 85 -31.97 -5.83 -16.07
CA GLY A 85 -32.22 -4.65 -15.22
C GLY A 85 -33.68 -4.58 -14.73
N TYR A 86 -33.93 -4.42 -13.42
CA TYR A 86 -35.25 -4.12 -12.80
C TYR A 86 -35.07 -3.27 -11.52
N PRO A 87 -36.07 -2.47 -11.08
CA PRO A 87 -35.85 -1.39 -10.11
C PRO A 87 -36.24 -1.74 -8.66
N ALA A 88 -35.59 -1.06 -7.70
CA ALA A 88 -36.06 -0.94 -6.32
C ALA A 88 -36.64 0.47 -6.10
N GLN A 89 -37.78 0.57 -5.40
CA GLN A 89 -38.44 1.84 -5.11
C GLN A 89 -37.74 2.60 -3.96
N ALA A 90 -37.46 3.88 -4.16
CA ALA A 90 -36.82 4.75 -3.16
C ALA A 90 -37.84 5.70 -2.48
N PRO A 91 -37.80 5.88 -1.15
CA PRO A 91 -38.65 6.84 -0.45
C PRO A 91 -38.04 8.25 -0.40
N ALA A 92 -38.76 9.23 -0.97
CA ALA A 92 -38.77 10.66 -0.64
C ALA A 92 -37.45 11.38 -0.24
N SER A 93 -36.71 11.83 -1.26
CA SER A 93 -35.98 13.12 -1.32
C SER A 93 -35.42 13.76 -0.02
N ARG A 94 -34.10 13.73 0.12
CA ARG A 94 -33.31 14.86 0.66
C ARG A 94 -32.27 15.28 -0.38
N ALA A 95 -31.76 16.51 -0.29
CA ALA A 95 -30.86 17.06 -1.31
C ALA A 95 -29.52 16.31 -1.35
N GLU A 96 -29.30 15.53 -2.41
CA GLU A 96 -28.04 14.87 -2.71
C GLU A 96 -27.02 15.85 -3.30
N LEU A 97 -25.74 15.59 -3.07
CA LEU A 97 -24.66 16.28 -3.75
C LEU A 97 -24.52 15.75 -5.20
N PRO A 98 -24.11 16.58 -6.18
CA PRO A 98 -23.95 16.11 -7.54
C PRO A 98 -22.85 15.04 -7.63
N ASN A 99 -23.24 13.83 -8.00
CA ASN A 99 -22.31 12.87 -8.59
C ASN A 99 -21.79 13.44 -9.93
N LEU A 100 -20.53 13.16 -10.27
CA LEU A 100 -19.92 13.67 -11.49
C LEU A 100 -20.24 12.81 -12.73
N ASP A 101 -20.70 11.58 -12.52
CA ASP A 101 -20.89 10.55 -13.57
C ASP A 101 -22.37 10.36 -14.02
N ASP A 102 -23.29 11.23 -13.56
CA ASP A 102 -24.74 11.06 -13.76
C ASP A 102 -25.30 12.02 -14.82
N ASP A 103 -25.57 11.55 -16.04
CA ASP A 103 -25.91 12.41 -17.20
C ASP A 103 -27.40 12.79 -17.37
N GLY A 104 -28.15 12.86 -16.27
CA GLY A 104 -29.52 13.40 -16.25
C GLY A 104 -29.62 14.94 -16.11
N ASP A 105 -30.59 15.54 -16.84
CA ASP A 105 -31.09 16.94 -16.79
C ASP A 105 -30.17 18.07 -17.38
N PRO A 106 -30.55 18.69 -18.53
CA PRO A 106 -29.74 19.72 -19.19
C PRO A 106 -29.80 21.13 -18.59
N GLY A 107 -30.89 21.51 -17.90
CA GLY A 107 -31.31 22.92 -17.89
C GLY A 107 -30.50 23.87 -17.00
N ARG A 108 -30.03 23.40 -15.84
CA ARG A 108 -29.45 24.28 -14.78
C ARG A 108 -28.08 23.83 -14.27
N LYS A 109 -27.60 22.64 -14.66
CA LYS A 109 -26.37 22.02 -14.16
C LYS A 109 -25.10 22.46 -14.89
N VAL A 110 -25.20 22.90 -16.15
CA VAL A 110 -24.07 23.12 -17.08
C VAL A 110 -23.00 24.07 -16.53
N GLY A 111 -23.38 25.21 -15.95
CA GLY A 111 -22.43 26.18 -15.40
C GLY A 111 -21.61 25.62 -14.22
N ARG A 112 -22.26 24.88 -13.32
CA ARG A 112 -21.58 24.24 -12.17
C ARG A 112 -20.76 23.02 -12.57
N ARG A 113 -21.18 22.24 -13.58
CA ARG A 113 -20.34 21.18 -14.17
C ARG A 113 -19.08 21.76 -14.81
N LYS A 114 -19.20 22.79 -15.65
CA LYS A 114 -18.04 23.48 -16.22
C LYS A 114 -17.13 24.05 -15.12
N ALA A 115 -17.67 24.57 -14.02
CA ALA A 115 -16.86 25.06 -12.91
C ALA A 115 -16.16 23.93 -12.11
N LEU A 116 -16.83 22.80 -11.82
CA LEU A 116 -16.21 21.68 -11.09
C LEU A 116 -15.14 20.98 -11.94
N ALA A 117 -15.42 20.75 -13.22
CA ALA A 117 -14.41 20.28 -14.18
C ALA A 117 -13.25 21.29 -14.28
N ALA A 118 -13.54 22.60 -14.34
CA ALA A 118 -12.51 23.64 -14.37
C ALA A 118 -11.61 23.61 -13.14
N ILE A 119 -12.13 23.43 -11.92
CA ILE A 119 -11.24 23.29 -10.75
C ILE A 119 -10.44 21.99 -10.82
N GLY A 120 -11.07 20.89 -11.26
CA GLY A 120 -10.41 19.60 -11.42
C GLY A 120 -9.22 19.61 -12.38
N GLY A 121 -9.23 20.42 -13.45
CA GLY A 121 -8.17 20.36 -14.47
C GLY A 121 -7.65 21.68 -15.09
N THR A 122 -8.28 22.85 -14.87
CA THR A 122 -7.55 24.15 -15.06
C THR A 122 -6.34 24.24 -14.13
N ALA A 123 -6.28 23.39 -13.12
CA ALA A 123 -5.17 23.13 -12.21
C ALA A 123 -3.91 22.52 -12.86
N ALA A 124 -3.96 22.08 -14.12
CA ALA A 124 -2.79 21.56 -14.84
C ALA A 124 -1.80 22.65 -15.27
N VAL A 125 -2.30 23.78 -15.78
CA VAL A 125 -1.47 24.75 -16.51
C VAL A 125 -1.15 25.98 -15.66
N VAL A 126 -0.20 25.81 -14.72
CA VAL A 126 0.95 26.69 -14.44
C VAL A 126 1.70 26.23 -13.17
N ALA A 127 3.03 26.35 -13.21
CA ALA A 127 3.94 26.27 -12.05
C ALA A 127 3.96 24.95 -11.25
N GLY A 128 4.28 23.84 -11.92
CA GLY A 128 4.80 22.63 -11.29
C GLY A 128 5.26 21.64 -12.35
N GLY A 129 6.39 20.94 -12.16
CA GLY A 129 6.85 19.92 -13.12
C GLY A 129 5.79 18.84 -13.37
N ALA A 130 5.13 18.40 -12.29
CA ALA A 130 4.00 17.49 -12.32
C ALA A 130 2.71 18.08 -12.90
N ALA A 131 2.52 19.40 -12.89
CA ALA A 131 1.32 20.04 -13.43
C ALA A 131 1.38 20.12 -14.97
N LEU A 132 2.57 20.44 -15.50
CA LEU A 132 2.88 20.49 -16.95
C LEU A 132 2.72 19.14 -17.68
N ALA A 133 2.53 18.05 -16.94
CA ALA A 133 2.56 16.68 -17.42
C ALA A 133 1.18 16.07 -17.75
N MET A 134 0.08 16.78 -17.50
CA MET A 134 -1.29 16.26 -17.73
C MET A 134 -1.67 16.13 -19.21
N THR A 135 -2.54 15.14 -19.50
CA THR A 135 -2.87 14.65 -20.86
C THR A 135 -3.64 15.65 -21.73
N PRO A 136 -3.70 15.46 -23.07
CA PRO A 136 -4.52 16.30 -23.94
C PRO A 136 -6.02 16.22 -23.68
N GLN A 137 -6.57 15.07 -23.25
CA GLN A 137 -7.99 14.97 -22.90
C GLN A 137 -8.33 15.80 -21.67
N ILE A 138 -7.43 15.85 -20.67
CA ILE A 138 -7.55 16.80 -19.56
C ILE A 138 -7.45 18.22 -20.14
N ARG A 139 -6.44 18.53 -20.95
CA ARG A 139 -6.22 19.87 -21.51
C ARG A 139 -7.40 20.42 -22.33
N GLY A 140 -8.06 19.57 -23.12
CA GLY A 140 -9.20 19.91 -23.99
C GLY A 140 -10.50 20.22 -23.24
N LEU A 141 -10.59 19.93 -21.93
CA LEU A 141 -11.67 20.44 -21.09
C LEU A 141 -11.50 21.95 -20.77
N PHE A 142 -10.37 22.58 -21.14
CA PHE A 142 -9.94 23.90 -20.66
C PHE A 142 -9.46 24.88 -21.76
N GLY A 143 -9.76 24.63 -23.03
CA GLY A 143 -9.51 25.58 -24.14
C GLY A 143 -9.98 25.05 -25.49
N ASP A 144 -10.30 25.95 -26.43
CA ASP A 144 -10.97 25.63 -27.70
C ASP A 144 -10.04 25.09 -28.82
N ASP A 145 -8.74 24.90 -28.55
CA ASP A 145 -7.75 24.44 -29.54
C ASP A 145 -7.83 22.92 -29.79
N ALA A 146 -8.48 22.53 -30.88
CA ALA A 146 -8.61 21.14 -31.30
C ALA A 146 -7.38 20.62 -32.06
N VAL A 147 -6.57 19.78 -31.42
CA VAL A 147 -5.69 18.80 -32.10
C VAL A 147 -5.82 17.45 -31.42
N ALA A 148 -6.50 16.51 -32.08
CA ALA A 148 -6.53 15.12 -31.65
C ALA A 148 -5.21 14.41 -32.01
N GLY A 149 -4.63 13.71 -31.04
CA GLY A 149 -3.43 12.88 -31.25
C GLY A 149 -3.15 12.08 -29.99
N ASP A 150 -2.92 10.77 -30.15
CA ASP A 150 -2.67 9.89 -29.01
C ASP A 150 -1.39 10.31 -28.27
N ALA A 151 -1.51 10.43 -26.95
CA ALA A 151 -0.46 10.87 -26.05
C ALA A 151 0.21 9.73 -25.29
N THR A 152 -0.17 8.46 -25.52
CA THR A 152 0.61 7.30 -25.10
C THR A 152 2.06 7.41 -25.61
N GLY A 153 2.24 7.84 -26.87
CA GLY A 153 3.54 8.09 -27.50
C GLY A 153 4.40 6.84 -27.73
N THR A 154 3.96 5.69 -27.23
CA THR A 154 4.41 4.38 -27.67
C THR A 154 4.10 4.22 -29.15
N THR A 155 5.12 4.02 -29.98
CA THR A 155 4.90 3.36 -31.27
C THR A 155 4.25 2.02 -30.98
N VAL A 156 3.00 1.85 -31.37
CA VAL A 156 2.39 0.53 -31.48
C VAL A 156 3.24 -0.22 -32.48
N THR A 157 4.11 -1.11 -31.99
CA THR A 157 4.75 -2.09 -32.84
C THR A 157 3.64 -2.99 -33.34
N ASP A 158 3.33 -2.84 -34.62
CA ASP A 158 2.67 -3.84 -35.44
C ASP A 158 3.24 -5.23 -35.10
N GLY A 159 2.36 -6.24 -35.03
CA GLY A 159 2.64 -7.57 -34.47
C GLY A 159 3.57 -8.45 -35.33
N THR A 160 4.54 -7.83 -35.98
CA THR A 160 5.42 -8.39 -37.00
C THR A 160 6.53 -9.20 -36.32
N ALA A 161 6.52 -10.52 -36.53
CA ALA A 161 7.37 -11.48 -35.83
C ALA A 161 8.84 -11.44 -36.31
N ALA A 162 9.55 -10.35 -35.97
CA ALA A 162 10.91 -10.06 -36.42
C ALA A 162 11.82 -9.54 -35.29
N ARG A 163 11.95 -10.31 -34.20
CA ARG A 163 13.06 -10.17 -33.24
C ARG A 163 13.81 -11.51 -33.13
N PRO A 164 15.15 -11.51 -33.04
CA PRO A 164 15.92 -12.74 -32.84
C PRO A 164 15.48 -13.46 -31.56
N SER A 165 15.18 -14.75 -31.67
CA SER A 165 14.94 -15.61 -30.51
C SER A 165 16.25 -15.83 -29.76
N GLY A 166 16.49 -15.04 -28.70
CA GLY A 166 17.78 -15.03 -28.02
C GLY A 166 17.91 -14.17 -26.76
N GLN A 167 16.83 -13.54 -26.27
CA GLN A 167 16.80 -12.89 -24.97
C GLN A 167 15.60 -13.37 -24.14
N GLN A 168 15.86 -13.62 -22.86
CA GLN A 168 14.87 -13.77 -21.80
C GLN A 168 15.21 -12.74 -20.70
N PRO A 169 14.74 -11.49 -20.81
CA PRO A 169 14.75 -10.55 -19.69
C PRO A 169 13.71 -10.98 -18.65
N SER A 170 13.94 -10.68 -17.37
CA SER A 170 12.90 -10.77 -16.34
C SER A 170 11.70 -9.89 -16.75
N THR A 171 10.47 -10.38 -16.52
CA THR A 171 9.23 -9.62 -16.75
C THR A 171 8.86 -8.70 -15.59
N VAL A 172 9.63 -8.77 -14.50
CA VAL A 172 9.61 -7.87 -13.34
C VAL A 172 10.74 -6.86 -13.52
N ARG A 173 10.54 -5.62 -13.06
CA ARG A 173 11.53 -4.53 -13.16
C ARG A 173 11.96 -4.12 -11.76
N THR A 174 13.18 -3.61 -11.60
CA THR A 174 13.58 -2.98 -10.34
C THR A 174 12.72 -1.76 -10.01
N TYR A 175 12.63 -1.40 -8.72
CA TYR A 175 12.01 -0.15 -8.27
C TYR A 175 12.55 1.08 -9.02
N THR A 176 13.81 1.07 -9.47
CA THR A 176 14.36 2.17 -10.27
C THR A 176 13.91 2.11 -11.74
N GLU A 177 14.05 0.98 -12.44
CA GLU A 177 13.60 0.85 -13.85
C GLU A 177 12.08 1.01 -14.03
N GLN A 178 11.30 0.50 -13.06
CA GLN A 178 9.84 0.61 -13.04
C GLN A 178 9.46 2.09 -13.07
N ASN A 179 10.07 2.89 -12.18
CA ASN A 179 9.96 4.35 -12.14
C ASN A 179 10.53 5.02 -13.41
N GLU A 180 11.71 4.63 -13.89
CA GLU A 180 12.35 5.24 -15.08
C GLU A 180 11.55 5.01 -16.37
N SER A 181 10.90 3.86 -16.53
CA SER A 181 10.03 3.58 -17.68
C SER A 181 8.83 4.54 -17.75
N TYR A 182 8.29 4.97 -16.61
CA TYR A 182 7.26 6.02 -16.59
C TYR A 182 7.88 7.41 -16.89
N MET A 183 9.12 7.65 -16.43
CA MET A 183 9.86 8.90 -16.61
C MET A 183 10.53 9.06 -17.98
N GLY A 184 10.43 8.08 -18.89
CA GLY A 184 10.76 8.21 -20.32
C GLY A 184 9.70 8.95 -21.15
N SER A 185 8.51 9.21 -20.56
CA SER A 185 7.41 9.91 -21.21
C SER A 185 7.65 11.43 -21.38
N ARG A 186 6.86 12.09 -22.25
CA ARG A 186 6.84 13.57 -22.36
C ARG A 186 6.57 14.25 -21.00
N ALA A 187 5.81 13.59 -20.13
CA ALA A 187 5.56 14.01 -18.75
C ALA A 187 6.83 13.93 -17.88
N GLY A 188 7.57 12.82 -17.95
CA GLY A 188 8.87 12.67 -17.31
C GLY A 188 9.90 13.71 -17.76
N GLU A 189 9.93 14.05 -19.05
CA GLU A 189 10.78 15.12 -19.59
C GLU A 189 10.41 16.53 -19.09
N ALA A 190 9.14 16.78 -18.78
CA ALA A 190 8.71 18.05 -18.15
C ALA A 190 9.14 18.12 -16.67
N LEU A 191 9.08 16.99 -15.95
CA LEU A 191 9.55 16.85 -14.57
C LEU A 191 11.07 17.05 -14.46
N LYS A 192 11.87 16.39 -15.31
CA LYS A 192 13.34 16.56 -15.38
C LYS A 192 13.75 18.03 -15.51
N LYS A 193 13.01 18.81 -16.31
CA LYS A 193 13.28 20.25 -16.54
C LYS A 193 12.91 21.19 -15.38
N ASN A 194 12.13 20.73 -14.39
CA ASN A 194 11.78 21.49 -13.19
C ASN A 194 12.38 20.90 -11.90
N THR A 195 13.30 19.94 -12.04
CA THR A 195 14.00 19.26 -10.95
C THR A 195 14.90 20.24 -10.18
N PRO A 196 15.04 20.11 -8.84
CA PRO A 196 15.98 20.94 -8.07
C PRO A 196 17.40 20.74 -8.55
N SER A 197 18.12 21.83 -8.85
CA SER A 197 19.56 21.75 -9.17
C SER A 197 20.37 21.30 -7.95
N GLY A 198 21.42 20.49 -8.17
CA GLY A 198 22.28 19.98 -7.11
C GLY A 198 22.97 21.05 -6.26
N GLY A 199 23.32 20.71 -5.01
CA GLY A 199 23.89 21.64 -4.05
C GLY A 199 24.63 20.99 -2.87
N ARG A 200 24.64 21.67 -1.71
CA ARG A 200 25.51 21.36 -0.56
C ARG A 200 24.78 20.67 0.60
N THR A 201 25.55 20.13 1.54
CA THR A 201 25.06 19.69 2.86
C THR A 201 25.43 20.77 3.87
N PHE A 202 24.56 21.02 4.84
CA PHE A 202 24.76 21.99 5.92
C PHE A 202 25.01 21.29 7.26
N SER A 203 25.29 22.08 8.30
CA SER A 203 25.49 21.58 9.68
C SER A 203 24.25 20.91 10.30
N GLY A 204 23.05 21.20 9.78
CA GLY A 204 21.81 20.54 10.16
C GLY A 204 20.62 20.97 9.28
N PRO A 205 19.45 20.32 9.43
CA PRO A 205 18.27 20.60 8.63
C PRO A 205 17.76 22.04 8.69
N ALA A 206 17.74 22.68 9.87
CA ALA A 206 17.32 24.07 10.02
C ALA A 206 18.27 25.06 9.30
N ALA A 207 19.57 24.80 9.32
CA ALA A 207 20.56 25.59 8.56
C ALA A 207 20.36 25.42 7.05
N ALA A 208 20.11 24.19 6.59
CA ALA A 208 19.78 23.92 5.20
C ALA A 208 18.48 24.60 4.75
N ALA A 209 17.45 24.63 5.61
CA ALA A 209 16.18 25.30 5.36
C ALA A 209 16.33 26.83 5.22
N ALA A 210 17.11 27.47 6.09
CA ALA A 210 17.30 28.92 6.08
C ALA A 210 18.11 29.41 4.87
N GLU A 211 19.09 28.62 4.44
CA GLU A 211 20.03 28.97 3.36
C GLU A 211 19.50 28.63 1.94
N THR A 212 18.52 27.73 1.83
CA THR A 212 18.08 27.22 0.53
C THR A 212 17.02 28.09 -0.12
N LYS A 213 17.30 28.56 -1.34
CA LYS A 213 16.34 29.28 -2.18
C LYS A 213 15.58 28.31 -3.08
N VAL A 214 14.25 28.27 -2.93
CA VAL A 214 13.35 27.46 -3.78
C VAL A 214 13.23 28.10 -5.17
N THR A 215 14.05 27.63 -6.12
CA THR A 215 14.09 28.11 -7.52
C THR A 215 13.06 27.45 -8.42
N VAL A 216 12.66 26.20 -8.13
CA VAL A 216 11.68 25.43 -8.90
C VAL A 216 10.34 26.17 -9.01
N LYS A 217 9.64 25.98 -10.14
CA LYS A 217 8.27 26.49 -10.30
C LYS A 217 7.33 25.59 -9.48
N THR A 218 6.54 26.20 -8.62
CA THR A 218 5.63 25.53 -7.68
C THR A 218 4.48 26.47 -7.30
N VAL A 219 3.26 25.93 -7.18
CA VAL A 219 2.07 26.63 -6.63
C VAL A 219 1.94 26.47 -5.11
N LEU A 220 2.83 25.69 -4.49
CA LEU A 220 2.90 25.55 -3.05
C LEU A 220 3.64 26.74 -2.42
N ALA A 221 3.19 27.14 -1.23
CA ALA A 221 3.88 28.11 -0.39
C ALA A 221 5.28 27.59 -0.03
N LYS A 222 6.29 28.45 -0.24
CA LYS A 222 7.72 28.17 -0.05
C LYS A 222 8.18 28.23 1.42
N ASP A 223 7.26 28.02 2.35
CA ASP A 223 7.55 27.92 3.80
C ASP A 223 8.22 26.56 4.07
N PRO A 224 9.47 26.52 4.60
CA PRO A 224 10.14 25.26 4.90
C PRO A 224 9.37 24.41 5.91
N ILE A 225 8.62 25.02 6.85
CA ILE A 225 7.83 24.28 7.84
C ILE A 225 6.68 23.54 7.16
N LEU A 226 5.99 24.17 6.19
CA LEU A 226 4.97 23.50 5.38
C LEU A 226 5.59 22.43 4.47
N HIS A 227 6.77 22.67 3.89
CA HIS A 227 7.48 21.67 3.08
C HIS A 227 7.86 20.43 3.90
N LEU A 228 8.49 20.62 5.05
CA LEU A 228 8.83 19.53 5.98
C LEU A 228 7.59 18.74 6.37
N ALA A 229 6.51 19.42 6.79
CA ALA A 229 5.25 18.76 7.16
C ALA A 229 4.64 17.95 6.00
N ARG A 230 4.78 18.42 4.74
CA ARG A 230 4.28 17.72 3.54
C ARG A 230 5.15 16.52 3.13
N ARG A 231 6.42 16.49 3.51
CA ARG A 231 7.38 15.41 3.14
C ARG A 231 7.64 14.38 4.23
N ALA A 232 7.57 14.78 5.50
CA ALA A 232 7.81 13.89 6.65
C ALA A 232 6.52 13.36 7.30
N THR A 233 5.35 13.58 6.69
CA THR A 233 4.05 13.06 7.15
C THR A 233 3.15 12.71 5.96
N PHE A 234 2.14 11.87 6.19
CA PHE A 234 1.12 11.58 5.17
C PHE A 234 0.15 12.75 4.93
N GLY A 235 0.09 13.72 5.85
CA GLY A 235 -0.77 14.89 5.72
C GLY A 235 -0.39 15.97 6.73
N ALA A 236 0.00 17.13 6.21
CA ALA A 236 0.37 18.30 7.01
C ALA A 236 -0.87 18.93 7.65
N THR A 237 -1.08 18.69 8.95
CA THR A 237 -2.19 19.28 9.71
C THR A 237 -1.75 20.58 10.41
N PRO A 238 -2.69 21.46 10.81
CA PRO A 238 -2.37 22.63 11.63
C PRO A 238 -1.62 22.28 12.93
N LYS A 239 -1.87 21.11 13.53
CA LYS A 239 -1.12 20.60 14.70
C LYS A 239 0.36 20.37 14.36
N VAL A 240 0.66 19.58 13.32
CA VAL A 240 2.05 19.31 12.88
C VAL A 240 2.81 20.61 12.57
N VAL A 241 2.15 21.57 11.91
CA VAL A 241 2.74 22.87 11.58
C VAL A 241 3.01 23.71 12.83
N ALA A 242 2.21 23.59 13.89
CA ALA A 242 2.47 24.21 15.18
C ALA A 242 3.65 23.52 15.90
N GLU A 243 3.70 22.19 15.94
CA GLU A 243 4.77 21.43 16.60
C GLU A 243 6.16 21.70 16.00
N ILE A 244 6.25 21.82 14.67
CA ILE A 244 7.52 22.18 14.00
C ILE A 244 7.92 23.64 14.34
N LYS A 245 6.96 24.54 14.53
CA LYS A 245 7.23 25.94 14.95
C LYS A 245 7.68 26.01 16.41
N GLU A 246 7.06 25.23 17.29
CA GLU A 246 7.37 25.15 18.72
C GLU A 246 8.74 24.50 18.99
N ARG A 247 9.00 23.36 18.36
CA ARG A 247 10.25 22.57 18.56
C ARG A 247 11.41 23.02 17.68
N GLY A 248 11.14 23.84 16.65
CA GLY A 248 12.04 24.07 15.53
C GLY A 248 12.20 22.84 14.62
N ILE A 249 12.67 23.07 13.39
CA ILE A 249 12.87 22.03 12.37
C ILE A 249 13.73 20.87 12.90
N ASP A 250 14.88 21.18 13.50
CA ASP A 250 15.80 20.17 14.04
C ASP A 250 15.24 19.43 15.27
N GLY A 251 14.51 20.13 16.14
CA GLY A 251 13.93 19.54 17.35
C GLY A 251 12.78 18.60 17.02
N TRP A 252 11.92 18.99 16.08
CA TRP A 252 10.85 18.13 15.56
C TRP A 252 11.40 16.91 14.82
N LEU A 253 12.42 17.07 13.97
CA LEU A 253 13.07 15.93 13.29
C LEU A 253 13.72 14.95 14.28
N ARG A 254 14.46 15.43 15.30
CA ARG A 254 15.05 14.54 16.31
C ARG A 254 13.98 13.80 17.13
N TRP A 255 12.85 14.44 17.43
CA TRP A 255 11.70 13.82 18.09
C TRP A 255 11.02 12.76 17.23
N GLN A 256 10.79 13.05 15.94
CA GLN A 256 10.20 12.12 14.97
C GLN A 256 11.11 10.92 14.62
N LEU A 257 12.44 11.08 14.76
CA LEU A 257 13.42 10.00 14.63
C LEU A 257 13.53 9.13 15.90
N ASP A 258 12.73 9.39 16.93
CA ASP A 258 12.72 8.68 18.22
C ASP A 258 11.29 8.30 18.62
N PRO A 259 10.60 7.45 17.81
CA PRO A 259 9.15 7.27 17.87
C PRO A 259 8.66 6.71 19.21
N ASP A 260 9.49 6.00 19.97
CA ASP A 260 9.09 5.44 21.26
C ASP A 260 8.92 6.50 22.36
N LYS A 261 9.43 7.71 22.14
CA LYS A 261 9.15 8.91 22.95
C LYS A 261 7.86 9.65 22.52
N ILE A 262 7.12 9.10 21.56
CA ILE A 262 5.83 9.62 21.09
C ILE A 262 4.72 8.73 21.65
N ALA A 263 3.89 9.29 22.52
CA ALA A 263 2.77 8.57 23.12
C ALA A 263 1.75 8.13 22.04
N PRO A 264 1.14 6.95 22.18
CA PRO A 264 0.12 6.48 21.25
C PRO A 264 -1.14 7.36 21.32
N THR A 265 -1.62 7.76 20.16
CA THR A 265 -2.86 8.54 20.00
C THR A 265 -4.10 7.69 20.25
N LYS A 266 -5.27 8.34 20.40
CA LYS A 266 -6.56 7.63 20.49
C LYS A 266 -6.82 6.67 19.32
N GLY A 267 -6.34 7.01 18.12
CA GLY A 267 -6.45 6.13 16.95
C GLY A 267 -5.56 4.89 17.04
N GLU A 268 -4.37 5.00 17.61
CA GLU A 268 -3.47 3.87 17.85
C GLU A 268 -3.92 2.99 19.00
N LEU A 269 -4.51 3.56 20.07
CA LEU A 269 -5.10 2.78 21.16
C LEU A 269 -6.26 1.90 20.68
N LYS A 270 -7.04 2.36 19.69
CA LYS A 270 -8.10 1.57 19.06
C LYS A 270 -7.62 0.44 18.14
N LEU A 271 -6.32 0.32 17.87
CA LEU A 271 -5.77 -0.89 17.24
C LEU A 271 -5.99 -2.15 18.10
N ALA A 272 -6.35 -2.00 19.39
CA ALA A 272 -6.83 -3.11 20.21
C ALA A 272 -8.16 -3.72 19.73
N GLU A 273 -8.94 -3.02 18.89
CA GLU A 273 -10.17 -3.52 18.25
C GLU A 273 -9.88 -4.39 17.00
N LEU A 274 -8.60 -4.52 16.61
CA LEU A 274 -8.12 -5.40 15.54
C LEU A 274 -7.35 -6.58 16.20
N PRO A 275 -8.04 -7.68 16.55
CA PRO A 275 -7.49 -8.72 17.42
C PRO A 275 -6.27 -9.46 16.86
N THR A 276 -6.11 -9.59 15.54
CA THR A 276 -5.04 -10.43 14.96
C THR A 276 -3.65 -9.80 15.12
N LEU A 277 -3.58 -8.47 15.25
CA LEU A 277 -2.32 -7.72 15.31
C LEU A 277 -1.39 -8.19 16.44
N LYS A 278 -1.98 -8.64 17.55
CA LYS A 278 -1.27 -9.10 18.76
C LYS A 278 -0.92 -10.58 18.75
N LEU A 279 -1.44 -11.36 17.80
CA LEU A 279 -1.21 -12.80 17.73
C LEU A 279 0.18 -13.13 17.16
N SER A 280 0.71 -14.29 17.54
CA SER A 280 1.81 -14.94 16.82
C SER A 280 1.30 -15.70 15.60
N SER A 281 2.19 -16.00 14.65
CA SER A 281 1.88 -16.82 13.47
C SER A 281 1.27 -18.19 13.83
N GLU A 282 1.67 -18.76 14.98
CA GLU A 282 1.09 -20.00 15.52
C GLU A 282 -0.34 -19.80 16.05
N GLN A 283 -0.58 -18.70 16.78
CA GLN A 283 -1.91 -18.38 17.30
C GLN A 283 -2.90 -18.05 16.18
N VAL A 284 -2.48 -17.34 15.12
CA VAL A 284 -3.32 -17.07 13.95
C VAL A 284 -3.76 -18.37 13.27
N ARG A 285 -2.85 -19.35 13.14
CA ARG A 285 -3.17 -20.68 12.62
C ARG A 285 -4.12 -21.45 13.55
N ALA A 286 -3.82 -21.52 14.84
CA ALA A 286 -4.61 -22.25 15.84
C ALA A 286 -6.01 -21.65 16.08
N GLN A 287 -6.23 -20.38 15.76
CA GLN A 287 -7.50 -19.67 15.95
C GLN A 287 -8.23 -19.37 14.62
N ARG A 288 -7.78 -19.94 13.48
CA ARG A 288 -8.26 -19.56 12.14
C ARG A 288 -9.79 -19.54 12.02
N ASP A 289 -10.47 -20.56 12.54
CA ASP A 289 -11.93 -20.66 12.46
C ASP A 289 -12.63 -19.64 13.37
N GLN A 290 -12.15 -19.46 14.60
CA GLN A 290 -12.66 -18.44 15.53
C GLN A 290 -12.46 -17.01 14.99
N LEU A 291 -11.39 -16.77 14.22
CA LEU A 291 -11.15 -15.52 13.52
C LEU A 291 -12.13 -15.35 12.35
N ASN A 292 -12.32 -16.39 11.54
CA ASN A 292 -13.29 -16.41 10.43
C ASN A 292 -14.73 -16.12 10.92
N GLU A 293 -15.17 -16.77 12.00
CA GLU A 293 -16.50 -16.59 12.62
C GLU A 293 -16.74 -15.12 13.02
N ARG A 294 -15.70 -14.47 13.56
CA ARG A 294 -15.67 -13.05 13.97
C ARG A 294 -15.38 -12.09 12.81
N GLY A 295 -15.27 -12.57 11.57
CA GLY A 295 -14.90 -11.74 10.41
C GLY A 295 -13.51 -11.10 10.49
N ALA A 296 -12.62 -11.64 11.33
CA ALA A 296 -11.25 -11.17 11.53
C ALA A 296 -10.33 -11.78 10.47
N GLN A 297 -9.73 -10.94 9.63
CA GLN A 297 -8.95 -11.32 8.45
C GLN A 297 -7.52 -10.77 8.63
N PRO A 298 -6.54 -11.58 9.11
CA PRO A 298 -5.27 -11.08 9.61
C PRO A 298 -4.44 -10.23 8.64
N GLU A 299 -4.41 -10.65 7.38
CA GLU A 299 -3.78 -9.93 6.27
C GLU A 299 -4.38 -8.54 6.10
N ARG A 300 -5.71 -8.43 6.20
CA ARG A 300 -6.44 -7.16 6.06
C ARG A 300 -6.36 -6.31 7.31
N GLU A 301 -6.42 -6.89 8.51
CA GLU A 301 -6.30 -6.16 9.77
C GLU A 301 -4.94 -5.45 9.87
N MET A 302 -3.87 -6.04 9.35
CA MET A 302 -2.57 -5.38 9.24
C MET A 302 -2.62 -4.18 8.27
N VAL A 303 -3.23 -4.32 7.09
CA VAL A 303 -3.42 -3.21 6.14
C VAL A 303 -4.22 -2.08 6.81
N GLU A 304 -5.32 -2.41 7.47
CA GLU A 304 -6.18 -1.51 8.23
C GLU A 304 -5.42 -0.80 9.36
N ALA A 305 -4.57 -1.52 10.09
CA ALA A 305 -3.72 -0.96 11.13
C ALA A 305 -2.68 0.02 10.59
N THR A 306 -2.14 -0.22 9.39
CA THR A 306 -1.26 0.73 8.71
C THR A 306 -2.04 1.97 8.25
N ILE A 307 -3.22 1.84 7.64
CA ILE A 307 -4.11 2.96 7.32
C ILE A 307 -4.40 3.81 8.58
N ALA A 308 -4.77 3.15 9.69
CA ALA A 308 -5.07 3.81 10.96
C ALA A 308 -3.89 4.59 11.53
N ARG A 309 -2.67 4.05 11.48
CA ARG A 309 -1.45 4.75 11.94
C ARG A 309 -1.09 5.90 11.00
N GLN A 310 -1.15 5.70 9.68
CA GLN A 310 -0.90 6.75 8.69
C GLN A 310 -1.86 7.94 8.90
N ILE A 311 -3.16 7.69 9.16
CA ILE A 311 -4.16 8.73 9.47
C ILE A 311 -3.92 9.35 10.85
N TRP A 312 -3.89 8.58 11.94
CA TRP A 312 -4.02 9.11 13.30
C TRP A 312 -2.73 9.20 14.12
N SER A 313 -1.68 8.44 13.80
CA SER A 313 -0.45 8.44 14.61
C SER A 313 0.28 9.78 14.56
N GLU A 314 0.91 10.14 15.69
CA GLU A 314 1.86 11.25 15.78
C GLU A 314 3.30 10.81 15.41
N ARG A 315 3.56 9.50 15.23
CA ARG A 315 4.84 8.92 14.77
C ARG A 315 5.02 9.04 13.24
N GLN A 316 4.64 10.17 12.65
CA GLN A 316 4.44 10.31 11.20
C GLN A 316 5.66 10.01 10.34
N LEU A 317 6.87 10.45 10.71
CA LEU A 317 8.08 10.12 9.93
C LEU A 317 8.42 8.63 9.99
N PHE A 318 8.19 8.00 11.15
CA PHE A 318 8.36 6.55 11.32
C PHE A 318 7.38 5.79 10.43
N GLU A 319 6.10 6.19 10.37
CA GLU A 319 5.12 5.57 9.46
C GLU A 319 5.46 5.80 7.97
N VAL A 320 6.01 6.96 7.58
CA VAL A 320 6.50 7.21 6.21
C VAL A 320 7.69 6.30 5.86
N MET A 321 8.54 5.99 6.84
CA MET A 321 9.65 5.05 6.67
C MET A 321 9.18 3.59 6.65
N VAL A 322 8.20 3.20 7.47
CA VAL A 322 7.58 1.87 7.45
C VAL A 322 6.89 1.60 6.11
N ASP A 323 6.22 2.61 5.55
CA ASP A 323 5.65 2.59 4.20
C ASP A 323 6.74 2.40 3.13
N PHE A 324 7.79 3.23 3.14
CA PHE A 324 8.93 3.12 2.23
C PHE A 324 9.61 1.74 2.28
N TRP A 325 9.83 1.17 3.46
CA TRP A 325 10.49 -0.14 3.59
C TRP A 325 9.56 -1.32 3.25
N ASN A 326 8.25 -1.20 3.46
CA ASN A 326 7.28 -2.19 2.96
C ASN A 326 7.12 -2.14 1.43
N ASP A 327 7.43 -1.00 0.78
CA ASP A 327 7.57 -0.90 -0.69
C ASP A 327 8.90 -1.49 -1.17
N PHE A 328 10.02 -1.11 -0.55
CA PHE A 328 11.38 -1.44 -1.00
C PHE A 328 11.80 -2.89 -0.74
N LEU A 329 11.35 -3.49 0.36
CA LEU A 329 11.64 -4.88 0.74
C LEU A 329 10.33 -5.68 0.69
N HIS A 330 9.76 -5.77 -0.52
CA HIS A 330 8.36 -6.07 -0.68
C HIS A 330 7.98 -7.51 -0.33
N VAL A 331 6.86 -7.62 0.39
CA VAL A 331 6.07 -8.84 0.47
C VAL A 331 4.62 -8.39 0.35
N ALA A 332 3.84 -9.02 -0.51
CA ALA A 332 2.42 -8.70 -0.68
C ALA A 332 1.62 -8.93 0.62
N ALA A 333 0.47 -8.28 0.76
CA ALA A 333 -0.55 -8.66 1.74
C ALA A 333 -1.34 -9.89 1.28
N ASP A 334 -1.71 -9.91 0.01
CA ASP A 334 -2.56 -10.95 -0.59
C ASP A 334 -1.68 -12.01 -1.31
N PHE A 335 -1.11 -12.95 -0.55
CA PHE A 335 -0.42 -14.15 -1.05
C PHE A 335 -0.69 -15.38 -0.15
N ASP A 336 -0.38 -16.59 -0.63
CA ASP A 336 -0.57 -17.84 0.14
C ASP A 336 0.39 -17.91 1.34
N GLY A 337 -0.14 -17.77 2.56
CA GLY A 337 0.60 -17.58 3.81
C GLY A 337 0.61 -16.13 4.32
N GLY A 338 0.15 -15.16 3.53
CA GLY A 338 0.04 -13.75 3.94
C GLY A 338 -0.91 -13.56 5.13
N GLU A 339 -1.99 -14.36 5.15
CA GLU A 339 -3.00 -14.44 6.21
C GLU A 339 -2.48 -14.98 7.55
N VAL A 340 -1.23 -15.46 7.60
CA VAL A 340 -0.55 -15.89 8.82
C VAL A 340 0.68 -15.02 9.12
N TYR A 341 1.50 -14.73 8.10
CA TYR A 341 2.86 -14.24 8.30
C TYR A 341 3.06 -12.75 8.00
N ARG A 342 2.11 -12.07 7.33
CA ARG A 342 2.40 -10.71 6.85
C ARG A 342 2.44 -9.66 7.97
N ASN A 343 1.58 -9.82 8.98
CA ASN A 343 1.58 -8.97 10.18
C ASN A 343 2.87 -9.10 11.01
N SER A 344 3.39 -10.32 11.17
CA SER A 344 4.68 -10.55 11.83
C SER A 344 5.85 -10.01 11.00
N PHE A 345 5.79 -10.03 9.67
CA PHE A 345 6.81 -9.37 8.83
C PHE A 345 6.83 -7.84 9.01
N ASP A 346 5.66 -7.18 9.01
CA ASP A 346 5.60 -5.72 9.30
C ASP A 346 6.13 -5.43 10.70
N ARG A 347 5.67 -6.16 11.73
CA ARG A 347 6.05 -5.95 13.13
C ARG A 347 7.53 -6.23 13.42
N ASP A 348 8.00 -7.42 13.06
CA ASP A 348 9.25 -7.99 13.57
C ASP A 348 10.45 -7.76 12.62
N VAL A 349 10.19 -7.48 11.33
CA VAL A 349 11.22 -7.15 10.34
C VAL A 349 11.20 -5.65 10.03
N VAL A 350 10.11 -5.14 9.45
CA VAL A 350 10.10 -3.78 8.88
C VAL A 350 10.09 -2.71 9.98
N ARG A 351 9.10 -2.73 10.87
CA ARG A 351 8.95 -1.74 11.97
C ARG A 351 10.11 -1.75 12.93
N ALA A 352 10.57 -2.93 13.33
CA ALA A 352 11.74 -3.10 14.19
C ALA A 352 13.01 -2.42 13.63
N ASN A 353 13.15 -2.32 12.31
CA ASN A 353 14.35 -1.79 11.65
C ASN A 353 14.12 -0.49 10.85
N ALA A 354 12.90 0.06 10.77
CA ALA A 354 12.55 1.16 9.86
C ALA A 354 13.35 2.46 10.09
N LEU A 355 13.80 2.68 11.33
CA LEU A 355 14.76 3.73 11.71
C LEU A 355 16.04 3.15 12.35
N GLY A 356 16.33 1.87 12.09
CA GLY A 356 17.46 1.12 12.62
C GLY A 356 18.58 0.98 11.59
N SER A 357 18.85 -0.26 11.16
CA SER A 357 19.92 -0.63 10.22
C SER A 357 19.36 -1.46 9.07
N TYR A 358 19.66 -1.08 7.82
CA TYR A 358 19.19 -1.86 6.66
C TYR A 358 19.79 -3.27 6.59
N PRO A 359 21.09 -3.51 6.84
CA PRO A 359 21.64 -4.86 6.98
C PRO A 359 20.91 -5.74 8.01
N GLN A 360 20.46 -5.19 9.14
CA GLN A 360 19.67 -5.95 10.12
C GLN A 360 18.27 -6.26 9.59
N MET A 361 17.65 -5.34 8.86
CA MET A 361 16.36 -5.57 8.20
C MET A 361 16.45 -6.69 7.15
N LEU A 362 17.44 -6.64 6.24
CA LEU A 362 17.58 -7.63 5.17
C LEU A 362 17.94 -9.03 5.73
N LEU A 363 18.75 -9.10 6.80
CA LEU A 363 19.03 -10.34 7.53
C LEU A 363 17.76 -10.92 8.18
N ALA A 364 16.98 -10.10 8.88
CA ALA A 364 15.74 -10.53 9.52
C ALA A 364 14.70 -11.00 8.49
N ALA A 365 14.56 -10.27 7.38
CA ALA A 365 13.69 -10.65 6.26
C ALA A 365 14.08 -12.00 5.67
N ASN A 366 15.38 -12.24 5.46
CA ASN A 366 15.93 -13.49 4.94
C ASN A 366 15.90 -14.70 5.91
N LYS A 367 15.29 -14.53 7.08
CA LYS A 367 14.89 -15.62 7.99
C LYS A 367 13.39 -15.60 8.32
N HIS A 368 12.61 -14.64 7.84
CA HIS A 368 11.19 -14.55 8.17
C HIS A 368 10.34 -15.45 7.26
N PRO A 369 9.42 -16.28 7.79
CA PRO A 369 8.60 -17.18 6.99
C PRO A 369 7.84 -16.51 5.84
N ALA A 370 7.40 -15.26 6.01
CA ALA A 370 6.70 -14.51 4.95
C ALA A 370 7.51 -14.42 3.65
N LEU A 371 8.77 -13.95 3.71
CA LEU A 371 9.61 -13.79 2.53
C LEU A 371 10.05 -15.14 1.95
N LEU A 372 10.34 -16.11 2.83
CA LEU A 372 10.77 -17.46 2.46
C LEU A 372 9.68 -18.26 1.73
N LEU A 373 8.40 -17.97 1.99
CA LEU A 373 7.26 -18.55 1.27
C LEU A 373 6.90 -17.71 0.04
N TYR A 374 6.78 -16.40 0.17
CA TYR A 374 6.46 -15.49 -0.95
C TYR A 374 7.41 -15.65 -2.14
N LEU A 375 8.69 -15.94 -1.88
CA LEU A 375 9.70 -16.18 -2.91
C LEU A 375 10.10 -17.65 -3.06
N ASN A 376 9.28 -18.59 -2.59
CA ASN A 376 9.40 -20.05 -2.81
C ASN A 376 10.76 -20.67 -2.37
N GLN A 377 11.43 -20.08 -1.38
CA GLN A 377 12.73 -20.55 -0.89
C GLN A 377 12.62 -21.91 -0.16
N ASN A 378 11.47 -22.24 0.40
CA ASN A 378 11.25 -23.53 1.07
C ASN A 378 11.46 -24.76 0.15
N ASP A 379 11.35 -24.56 -1.16
CA ASP A 379 11.60 -25.57 -2.19
C ASP A 379 13.06 -25.59 -2.69
N SER A 380 13.90 -24.63 -2.25
CA SER A 380 15.29 -24.49 -2.69
C SER A 380 16.21 -25.48 -1.98
N ARG A 381 16.72 -26.46 -2.73
CA ARG A 381 17.58 -27.56 -2.25
C ARG A 381 18.88 -27.65 -3.05
N ALA A 382 19.89 -28.32 -2.47
CA ALA A 382 21.16 -28.59 -3.13
C ALA A 382 21.04 -29.34 -4.48
N ASP A 383 20.05 -30.23 -4.60
CA ASP A 383 19.74 -31.00 -5.81
C ASP A 383 18.77 -30.28 -6.76
N ALA A 384 17.94 -29.38 -6.23
CA ALA A 384 16.90 -28.64 -6.93
C ALA A 384 16.86 -27.19 -6.41
N VAL A 385 17.77 -26.37 -6.93
CA VAL A 385 17.94 -24.99 -6.49
C VAL A 385 16.82 -24.11 -7.05
N ASN A 386 16.09 -23.43 -6.18
CA ASN A 386 15.21 -22.32 -6.56
C ASN A 386 16.00 -21.02 -6.44
N GLU A 387 16.10 -20.27 -7.54
CA GLU A 387 16.90 -19.04 -7.64
C GLU A 387 16.13 -17.78 -7.22
N ASN A 388 14.81 -17.86 -7.05
CA ASN A 388 13.92 -16.69 -6.94
C ASN A 388 14.32 -15.72 -5.80
N LEU A 389 14.37 -16.18 -4.54
CA LEU A 389 14.83 -15.34 -3.41
C LEU A 389 16.24 -14.78 -3.62
N ALA A 390 17.13 -15.54 -4.25
CA ALA A 390 18.51 -15.11 -4.48
C ALA A 390 18.62 -14.04 -5.57
N ARG A 391 17.74 -14.08 -6.57
CA ARG A 391 17.58 -13.05 -7.58
C ARG A 391 17.04 -11.78 -6.95
N GLU A 392 15.90 -11.83 -6.24
CA GLU A 392 15.33 -10.61 -5.64
C GLU A 392 16.25 -10.00 -4.58
N ASN A 393 16.99 -10.81 -3.82
CA ASN A 393 18.01 -10.31 -2.89
C ASN A 393 19.10 -9.47 -3.58
N LEU A 394 19.45 -9.75 -4.84
CA LEU A 394 20.41 -8.97 -5.62
C LEU A 394 19.71 -7.83 -6.38
N GLU A 395 18.69 -8.18 -7.16
CA GLU A 395 17.99 -7.36 -8.15
C GLU A 395 17.10 -6.29 -7.49
N LEU A 396 16.23 -6.69 -6.56
CA LEU A 396 15.19 -5.82 -5.98
C LEU A 396 15.53 -5.29 -4.59
N TYR A 397 16.26 -6.06 -3.77
CA TYR A 397 16.48 -5.79 -2.34
C TYR A 397 17.94 -5.46 -1.94
N SER A 398 18.88 -5.39 -2.88
CA SER A 398 20.20 -4.83 -2.54
C SER A 398 20.86 -4.06 -3.67
N VAL A 399 21.56 -4.73 -4.58
CA VAL A 399 22.51 -4.09 -5.47
C VAL A 399 21.87 -3.41 -6.69
N GLY A 400 20.62 -3.74 -7.00
CA GLY A 400 19.94 -3.31 -8.23
C GLY A 400 20.36 -4.15 -9.43
N VAL A 401 19.56 -4.17 -10.51
CA VAL A 401 19.87 -4.86 -11.77
C VAL A 401 21.25 -4.45 -12.34
N ASP A 402 21.54 -3.15 -12.38
CA ASP A 402 22.84 -2.58 -12.75
C ASP A 402 23.91 -2.73 -11.66
N GLY A 403 23.65 -3.56 -10.64
CA GLY A 403 24.50 -3.77 -9.48
C GLY A 403 25.84 -4.45 -9.80
N GLY A 404 25.97 -5.01 -11.00
CA GLY A 404 27.18 -5.65 -11.54
C GLY A 404 27.28 -7.16 -11.29
N TYR A 405 26.18 -7.81 -10.90
CA TYR A 405 26.12 -9.28 -10.78
C TYR A 405 25.85 -9.93 -12.13
N THR A 406 26.10 -11.24 -12.20
CA THR A 406 25.78 -12.08 -13.36
C THR A 406 24.81 -13.20 -12.98
N GLU A 407 24.22 -13.87 -13.96
CA GLU A 407 23.39 -15.06 -13.75
C GLU A 407 24.10 -16.16 -12.95
N LYS A 408 25.44 -16.24 -13.08
CA LYS A 408 26.26 -17.15 -12.29
C LYS A 408 26.32 -16.76 -10.81
N ASP A 409 26.30 -15.47 -10.51
CA ASP A 409 26.25 -14.96 -9.14
C ASP A 409 24.87 -15.23 -8.51
N VAL A 410 23.77 -15.04 -9.26
CA VAL A 410 22.40 -15.43 -8.83
C VAL A 410 22.35 -16.90 -8.47
N ARG A 411 22.81 -17.78 -9.37
CA ARG A 411 22.84 -19.24 -9.14
C ARG A 411 23.69 -19.63 -7.92
N GLN A 412 24.86 -19.02 -7.73
CA GLN A 412 25.70 -19.32 -6.56
C GLN A 412 25.14 -18.73 -5.25
N ALA A 413 24.44 -17.59 -5.31
CA ALA A 413 23.69 -17.05 -4.18
C ALA A 413 22.52 -17.97 -3.80
N ALA A 414 21.82 -18.54 -4.79
CA ALA A 414 20.73 -19.48 -4.58
C ALA A 414 21.24 -20.78 -3.94
N MET A 415 22.30 -21.36 -4.52
CA MET A 415 22.99 -22.52 -3.95
C MET A 415 23.40 -22.27 -2.49
N LEU A 416 24.05 -21.13 -2.18
CA LEU A 416 24.42 -20.77 -0.80
C LEU A 416 23.20 -20.71 0.14
N GLN A 417 22.07 -20.17 -0.29
CA GLN A 417 20.87 -19.99 0.54
C GLN A 417 20.02 -21.26 0.74
N THR A 418 20.30 -22.35 0.01
CA THR A 418 19.60 -23.65 0.16
C THR A 418 19.62 -24.16 1.61
N GLY A 419 18.61 -24.94 1.97
CA GLY A 419 18.43 -25.44 3.33
C GLY A 419 17.67 -24.49 4.26
N ARG A 420 17.61 -23.18 3.99
CA ARG A 420 16.64 -22.27 4.64
C ARG A 420 15.22 -22.61 4.19
N GLY A 421 14.27 -22.59 5.12
CA GLY A 421 12.86 -22.78 4.79
C GLY A 421 11.94 -22.59 6.00
N VAL A 422 10.72 -23.12 5.87
CA VAL A 422 9.65 -23.00 6.87
C VAL A 422 9.14 -24.38 7.26
N GLN A 423 8.77 -24.54 8.52
CA GLN A 423 8.11 -25.72 9.08
C GLN A 423 7.23 -25.32 10.25
N ASP A 424 6.00 -25.85 10.32
CA ASP A 424 5.11 -25.76 11.49
C ASP A 424 4.91 -24.33 12.05
N GLY A 425 4.94 -23.32 11.15
CA GLY A 425 4.82 -21.90 11.51
C GLY A 425 6.14 -21.13 11.62
N LYS A 426 7.29 -21.79 11.55
CA LYS A 426 8.59 -21.27 12.01
C LYS A 426 9.68 -21.37 10.94
N TYR A 427 10.67 -20.50 11.05
CA TYR A 427 11.94 -20.63 10.33
C TYR A 427 12.66 -21.91 10.77
N VAL A 428 13.20 -22.64 9.80
CA VAL A 428 14.09 -23.79 10.04
C VAL A 428 15.24 -23.80 9.04
N PHE A 429 16.38 -24.33 9.47
CA PHE A 429 17.50 -24.69 8.61
C PHE A 429 17.60 -26.21 8.49
N ARG A 430 17.82 -26.71 7.28
CA ARG A 430 17.82 -28.12 6.90
C ARG A 430 19.17 -28.54 6.30
N PRO A 431 20.09 -29.11 7.11
CA PRO A 431 21.41 -29.56 6.68
C PRO A 431 21.41 -30.49 5.47
N GLU A 432 20.40 -31.35 5.35
CA GLU A 432 20.24 -32.34 4.29
C GLU A 432 19.85 -31.73 2.93
N ARG A 433 19.38 -30.48 2.93
CA ARG A 433 19.06 -29.71 1.73
C ARG A 433 20.10 -28.64 1.37
N HIS A 434 21.11 -28.42 2.21
CA HIS A 434 22.09 -27.36 2.01
C HIS A 434 23.22 -27.77 1.07
N TYR A 435 23.52 -26.93 0.08
CA TYR A 435 24.64 -27.10 -0.83
C TYR A 435 25.97 -26.87 -0.11
N VAL A 436 26.85 -27.88 -0.13
CA VAL A 436 28.22 -27.78 0.40
C VAL A 436 29.20 -27.67 -0.77
N GLY A 437 29.97 -26.57 -0.81
CA GLY A 437 30.96 -26.29 -1.86
C GLY A 437 31.26 -24.80 -2.03
N LYS A 438 32.45 -24.49 -2.53
CA LYS A 438 32.97 -23.10 -2.61
C LYS A 438 32.11 -22.22 -3.52
N VAL A 439 31.70 -21.06 -3.00
CA VAL A 439 30.97 -20.02 -3.74
C VAL A 439 31.78 -18.76 -3.94
N LYS A 440 31.55 -18.07 -5.06
CA LYS A 440 31.98 -16.69 -5.36
C LYS A 440 30.80 -15.94 -5.98
N ILE A 441 30.36 -14.88 -5.32
CA ILE A 441 29.13 -14.13 -5.65
C ILE A 441 29.45 -12.64 -5.56
N LEU A 442 29.44 -11.89 -6.67
CA LEU A 442 29.67 -10.43 -6.71
C LEU A 442 30.89 -9.97 -5.87
N GLY A 443 31.98 -10.73 -5.92
CA GLY A 443 33.20 -10.46 -5.14
C GLY A 443 33.23 -11.08 -3.73
N PHE A 444 32.09 -11.36 -3.09
CA PHE A 444 32.04 -12.25 -1.93
C PHE A 444 32.60 -13.63 -2.31
N THR A 445 33.31 -14.29 -1.39
CA THR A 445 33.83 -15.65 -1.58
C THR A 445 33.81 -16.39 -0.26
N HIS A 446 33.24 -17.60 -0.24
CA HIS A 446 33.20 -18.44 0.95
C HIS A 446 33.49 -19.90 0.61
N ALA A 447 34.15 -20.63 1.53
CA ALA A 447 34.48 -22.03 1.34
C ALA A 447 33.23 -22.95 1.39
N ASN A 448 32.23 -22.54 2.19
CA ASN A 448 30.95 -23.22 2.41
C ASN A 448 31.04 -24.75 2.50
N ASN A 449 31.99 -25.21 3.32
CA ASN A 449 32.45 -26.60 3.40
C ASN A 449 31.85 -27.37 4.59
N SER A 450 30.67 -26.99 5.07
CA SER A 450 29.99 -27.66 6.19
C SER A 450 28.48 -27.46 6.11
N SER A 451 27.72 -28.54 6.32
CA SER A 451 26.25 -28.52 6.46
C SER A 451 25.78 -28.33 7.91
N ASP A 452 26.69 -28.16 8.88
CA ASP A 452 26.33 -27.79 10.25
C ASP A 452 25.47 -26.50 10.25
N PRO A 453 24.28 -26.49 10.89
CA PRO A 453 23.37 -25.36 10.84
C PRO A 453 24.02 -24.02 11.18
N LYS A 454 24.86 -23.98 12.23
CA LYS A 454 25.45 -22.73 12.71
C LYS A 454 26.48 -22.18 11.72
N LYS A 455 27.32 -23.04 11.15
CA LYS A 455 28.32 -22.66 10.14
C LYS A 455 27.68 -22.28 8.80
N ALA A 456 26.69 -23.04 8.34
CA ALA A 456 25.98 -22.79 7.10
C ALA A 456 25.12 -21.50 7.19
N GLU A 457 24.38 -21.30 8.28
CA GLU A 457 23.65 -20.05 8.49
C GLU A 457 24.58 -18.83 8.58
N ALA A 458 25.71 -18.94 9.28
CA ALA A 458 26.70 -17.86 9.37
C ALA A 458 27.33 -17.52 8.01
N ALA A 459 27.53 -18.51 7.12
CA ALA A 459 27.98 -18.29 5.75
C ALA A 459 26.97 -17.48 4.93
N ILE A 460 25.69 -17.81 5.06
CA ILE A 460 24.59 -17.10 4.37
C ILE A 460 24.40 -15.70 4.98
N ASP A 461 24.44 -15.55 6.30
CA ASP A 461 24.30 -14.24 6.96
C ASP A 461 25.48 -13.32 6.63
N ALA A 462 26.71 -13.85 6.50
CA ALA A 462 27.85 -13.09 6.01
C ALA A 462 27.65 -12.60 4.57
N TYR A 463 27.03 -13.40 3.70
CA TYR A 463 26.67 -13.02 2.33
C TYR A 463 25.56 -11.95 2.29
N ILE A 464 24.46 -12.14 3.03
CA ILE A 464 23.34 -11.18 3.07
C ILE A 464 23.82 -9.83 3.66
N ASN A 465 24.66 -9.84 4.70
CA ASN A 465 25.28 -8.63 5.23
C ASN A 465 26.28 -7.99 4.24
N TYR A 466 26.99 -8.77 3.43
CA TYR A 466 27.88 -8.25 2.39
C TYR A 466 27.10 -7.49 1.31
N ILE A 467 26.03 -8.09 0.75
CA ILE A 467 25.22 -7.40 -0.28
C ILE A 467 24.47 -6.20 0.30
N ALA A 468 24.00 -6.26 1.55
CA ALA A 468 23.41 -5.11 2.23
C ALA A 468 24.37 -3.91 2.38
N LEU A 469 25.68 -4.15 2.43
CA LEU A 469 26.72 -3.12 2.56
C LEU A 469 27.45 -2.81 1.24
N HIS A 470 27.06 -3.44 0.13
CA HIS A 470 27.71 -3.26 -1.16
C HIS A 470 27.52 -1.82 -1.70
N PRO A 471 28.51 -1.23 -2.40
CA PRO A 471 28.40 0.15 -2.90
C PRO A 471 27.23 0.40 -3.87
N SER A 472 26.76 -0.61 -4.59
CA SER A 472 25.55 -0.50 -5.42
C SER A 472 24.29 -0.37 -4.55
N THR A 473 24.18 -1.15 -3.47
CA THR A 473 23.10 -1.05 -2.47
C THR A 473 23.07 0.30 -1.78
N ALA A 474 24.24 0.83 -1.43
CA ALA A 474 24.35 2.18 -0.89
C ALA A 474 23.80 3.25 -1.85
N LYS A 475 23.99 3.09 -3.18
CA LYS A 475 23.41 3.97 -4.20
C LYS A 475 21.91 3.73 -4.39
N TYR A 476 21.45 2.48 -4.42
CA TYR A 476 20.05 2.13 -4.69
C TYR A 476 19.10 2.52 -3.55
N VAL A 477 19.50 2.29 -2.29
CA VAL A 477 18.80 2.83 -1.11
C VAL A 477 18.81 4.36 -1.10
N ALA A 478 19.94 5.00 -1.45
CA ALA A 478 20.05 6.45 -1.54
C ALA A 478 19.18 7.06 -2.67
N GLN A 479 19.11 6.42 -3.83
CA GLN A 479 18.27 6.79 -4.96
C GLN A 479 16.80 6.73 -4.55
N SER A 480 16.37 5.59 -4.00
CA SER A 480 14.97 5.36 -3.62
C SER A 480 14.51 6.32 -2.52
N LEU A 481 15.35 6.61 -1.52
CA LEU A 481 15.04 7.64 -0.51
C LEU A 481 15.02 9.07 -1.08
N ALA A 482 15.90 9.39 -2.03
CA ALA A 482 15.86 10.69 -2.70
C ALA A 482 14.61 10.84 -3.58
N THR A 483 14.18 9.76 -4.27
CA THR A 483 12.89 9.69 -4.99
C THR A 483 11.70 9.83 -4.03
N ARG A 484 11.75 9.22 -2.84
CA ARG A 484 10.69 9.28 -1.82
C ARG A 484 10.49 10.69 -1.26
N PHE A 485 11.60 11.36 -0.88
CA PHE A 485 11.60 12.59 -0.10
C PHE A 485 11.92 13.87 -0.88
N VAL A 486 12.47 13.81 -2.10
CA VAL A 486 12.93 14.99 -2.87
C VAL A 486 12.18 15.14 -4.20
N SER A 487 12.43 14.31 -5.20
CA SER A 487 11.79 14.44 -6.52
C SER A 487 11.88 13.15 -7.31
N ASP A 488 10.95 12.93 -8.24
CA ASP A 488 10.89 11.75 -9.11
C ASP A 488 12.18 11.50 -9.93
N THR A 489 12.99 12.54 -10.11
CA THR A 489 14.34 12.48 -10.71
C THR A 489 15.31 13.20 -9.76
N PRO A 490 15.86 12.54 -8.73
CA PRO A 490 16.73 13.19 -7.77
C PRO A 490 18.12 13.48 -8.36
N PRO A 491 18.78 14.62 -8.03
CA PRO A 491 20.12 14.91 -8.54
C PRO A 491 21.16 13.88 -8.09
N LYS A 492 21.98 13.40 -9.03
CA LYS A 492 23.07 12.45 -8.74
C LYS A 492 24.01 12.94 -7.61
N SER A 493 24.23 14.25 -7.51
CA SER A 493 25.01 14.90 -6.44
C SER A 493 24.43 14.71 -5.04
N LEU A 494 23.11 14.54 -4.91
CA LEU A 494 22.46 14.15 -3.65
C LEU A 494 22.64 12.65 -3.41
N VAL A 495 22.36 11.83 -4.43
CA VAL A 495 22.42 10.37 -4.36
C VAL A 495 23.81 9.88 -3.98
N ASP A 496 24.87 10.44 -4.57
CA ASP A 496 26.27 10.13 -4.24
C ASP A 496 26.63 10.48 -2.77
N ARG A 497 26.09 11.60 -2.25
CA ARG A 497 26.30 12.01 -0.84
C ARG A 497 25.54 11.13 0.13
N LEU A 498 24.31 10.75 -0.22
CA LEU A 498 23.49 9.81 0.56
C LEU A 498 24.12 8.41 0.56
N ALA A 499 24.59 7.91 -0.59
CA ALA A 499 25.32 6.65 -0.68
C ALA A 499 26.60 6.66 0.17
N LYS A 500 27.37 7.77 0.14
CA LYS A 500 28.52 7.95 1.03
C LYS A 500 28.11 7.92 2.51
N ALA A 501 27.01 8.57 2.89
CA ALA A 501 26.50 8.56 4.26
C ALA A 501 26.05 7.15 4.69
N TYR A 502 25.37 6.39 3.82
CA TYR A 502 24.99 5.00 4.04
C TYR A 502 26.23 4.13 4.33
N THR A 503 27.25 4.19 3.45
CA THR A 503 28.48 3.40 3.59
C THR A 503 29.26 3.75 4.86
N VAL A 504 29.46 5.04 5.14
CA VAL A 504 30.18 5.51 6.35
C VAL A 504 29.46 5.08 7.63
N ASN A 505 28.12 5.11 7.64
CA ASN A 505 27.30 4.72 8.79
C ASN A 505 26.85 3.25 8.73
N LYS A 506 27.48 2.40 7.90
CA LYS A 506 27.22 0.95 7.79
C LYS A 506 25.72 0.59 7.65
N GLY A 507 24.98 1.35 6.85
CA GLY A 507 23.56 1.13 6.58
C GLY A 507 22.58 1.60 7.67
N MET A 508 23.03 2.37 8.67
CA MET A 508 22.14 2.99 9.66
C MET A 508 21.26 4.07 9.03
N VAL A 509 19.95 4.01 9.33
CA VAL A 509 18.93 4.83 8.65
C VAL A 509 18.84 6.27 9.19
N LYS A 510 18.92 6.49 10.51
CA LYS A 510 18.81 7.85 11.09
C LYS A 510 19.89 8.82 10.57
N PRO A 511 21.19 8.45 10.47
CA PRO A 511 22.22 9.32 9.89
C PRO A 511 21.97 9.65 8.41
N LEU A 512 21.41 8.71 7.65
CA LEU A 512 21.07 8.90 6.23
C LEU A 512 19.93 9.91 6.06
N LEU A 513 18.85 9.78 6.85
CA LEU A 513 17.74 10.73 6.87
C LEU A 513 18.19 12.12 7.34
N MET A 514 19.03 12.21 8.38
CA MET A 514 19.61 13.49 8.81
C MET A 514 20.50 14.12 7.73
N THR A 515 21.22 13.32 6.93
CA THR A 515 21.97 13.81 5.76
C THR A 515 21.04 14.35 4.67
N LEU A 516 19.92 13.65 4.40
CA LEU A 516 18.90 14.05 3.43
C LEU A 516 18.25 15.38 3.82
N PHE A 517 17.75 15.49 5.05
CA PHE A 517 17.13 16.72 5.56
C PHE A 517 18.14 17.87 5.73
N SER A 518 19.45 17.59 5.80
CA SER A 518 20.52 18.61 5.80
C SER A 518 21.02 18.98 4.40
N SER A 519 20.38 18.51 3.32
CA SER A 519 20.72 18.85 1.93
C SER A 519 19.90 20.03 1.41
N SER A 520 20.50 20.88 0.57
CA SER A 520 19.76 21.92 -0.17
C SER A 520 18.67 21.34 -1.07
N GLU A 521 18.96 20.21 -1.73
CA GLU A 521 18.04 19.59 -2.69
C GLU A 521 16.68 19.25 -2.04
N PHE A 522 16.66 18.75 -0.80
CA PHE A 522 15.42 18.52 -0.07
C PHE A 522 14.59 19.80 0.08
N TRP A 523 15.17 20.89 0.57
CA TRP A 523 14.44 22.15 0.80
C TRP A 523 14.07 22.89 -0.49
N ALA A 524 14.84 22.71 -1.57
CA ALA A 524 14.52 23.27 -2.88
C ALA A 524 13.36 22.55 -3.58
N ALA A 525 13.00 21.33 -3.15
CA ALA A 525 12.06 20.44 -3.84
C ALA A 525 10.56 20.70 -3.59
N VAL A 526 10.18 21.92 -3.19
CA VAL A 526 8.79 22.27 -2.86
C VAL A 526 7.84 21.95 -4.03
N GLY A 527 6.91 21.01 -3.84
CA GLY A 527 5.94 20.59 -4.86
C GLY A 527 6.49 19.73 -5.99
N GLN A 528 7.69 19.13 -5.84
CA GLN A 528 8.30 18.23 -6.84
C GLN A 528 7.95 16.74 -6.63
N LYS A 529 6.90 16.46 -5.85
CA LYS A 529 6.27 15.15 -5.68
C LYS A 529 4.76 15.33 -5.69
N VAL A 530 4.04 14.27 -6.03
CA VAL A 530 2.58 14.19 -5.96
C VAL A 530 2.20 13.06 -5.03
N ARG A 531 1.07 13.23 -4.32
CA ARG A 531 0.50 12.18 -3.48
C ARG A 531 0.03 11.02 -4.35
N ARG A 532 0.56 9.83 -4.08
CA ARG A 532 0.02 8.56 -4.59
C ARG A 532 -1.43 8.36 -4.06
N PRO A 533 -2.33 7.58 -4.68
CA PRO A 533 -3.76 7.57 -4.32
C PRO A 533 -4.03 7.30 -2.83
N MET A 534 -3.28 6.38 -2.22
CA MET A 534 -3.30 6.13 -0.78
C MET A 534 -2.92 7.37 0.05
N GLU A 535 -1.84 8.05 -0.34
CA GLU A 535 -1.35 9.27 0.31
C GLU A 535 -2.35 10.42 0.19
N TYR A 536 -3.05 10.54 -0.95
CA TYR A 536 -4.10 11.54 -1.16
C TYR A 536 -5.28 11.30 -0.22
N LEU A 537 -5.72 10.04 -0.07
CA LEU A 537 -6.79 9.69 0.85
C LEU A 537 -6.38 9.98 2.30
N VAL A 538 -5.25 9.47 2.77
CA VAL A 538 -4.77 9.72 4.14
C VAL A 538 -4.62 11.22 4.42
N ALA A 539 -4.07 12.00 3.47
CA ALA A 539 -3.99 13.45 3.58
C ALA A 539 -5.39 14.09 3.73
N SER A 540 -6.39 13.60 2.98
CA SER A 540 -7.77 14.10 3.05
C SER A 540 -8.43 13.79 4.40
N TYR A 541 -8.32 12.56 4.90
CA TYR A 541 -8.80 12.16 6.24
C TYR A 541 -8.15 13.02 7.34
N ARG A 542 -6.84 13.28 7.23
CA ARG A 542 -6.09 14.14 8.16
C ARG A 542 -6.48 15.62 8.07
N SER A 543 -6.58 16.19 6.87
CA SER A 543 -6.99 17.60 6.69
C SER A 543 -8.43 17.85 7.14
N LEU A 544 -9.35 16.91 6.92
CA LEU A 544 -10.74 17.02 7.40
C LEU A 544 -10.90 16.75 8.90
N GLY A 545 -9.84 16.33 9.59
CA GLY A 545 -9.86 16.04 11.02
C GLY A 545 -10.81 14.89 11.34
N VAL A 546 -10.75 13.80 10.57
CA VAL A 546 -11.52 12.58 10.85
C VAL A 546 -10.96 11.93 12.12
N SER A 547 -11.85 11.61 13.05
CA SER A 547 -11.57 11.05 14.37
C SER A 547 -11.99 9.57 14.41
N PRO A 548 -11.25 8.69 15.12
CA PRO A 548 -11.48 7.24 15.14
C PRO A 548 -12.71 6.81 15.96
N ASP A 549 -13.62 7.72 16.29
CA ASP A 549 -14.90 7.44 16.96
C ASP A 549 -16.04 7.43 15.95
N ALA A 550 -16.97 6.46 16.08
CA ALA A 550 -18.14 6.37 15.22
C ALA A 550 -19.01 7.64 15.26
N ALA A 551 -19.63 8.00 14.14
CA ALA A 551 -20.52 9.16 14.10
C ALA A 551 -21.75 8.94 15.03
N PRO A 552 -22.29 10.00 15.65
CA PRO A 552 -23.52 9.91 16.43
C PRO A 552 -24.66 9.34 15.57
N GLY A 553 -25.30 8.26 16.03
CA GLY A 553 -26.34 7.55 15.28
C GLY A 553 -25.83 6.62 14.19
N HIS A 554 -24.54 6.27 14.15
CA HIS A 554 -24.03 5.24 13.27
C HIS A 554 -24.58 3.85 13.64
N ASP A 555 -25.45 3.33 12.77
CA ASP A 555 -25.94 1.96 12.77
C ASP A 555 -24.89 1.03 12.13
N ASN A 556 -24.36 0.10 12.92
CA ASN A 556 -23.29 -0.81 12.49
C ASN A 556 -23.81 -2.01 11.68
N ARG A 557 -25.09 -2.39 11.80
CA ARG A 557 -25.77 -3.53 11.13
C ARG A 557 -25.14 -4.92 11.29
N ASP A 558 -24.10 -5.03 12.08
CA ASP A 558 -23.20 -6.18 12.23
C ASP A 558 -22.65 -6.13 13.66
N ASP A 559 -22.62 -7.26 14.35
CA ASP A 559 -22.10 -7.39 15.72
C ASP A 559 -20.70 -8.02 15.77
N LYS A 560 -20.24 -8.63 14.66
CA LYS A 560 -18.96 -9.34 14.56
C LYS A 560 -17.75 -8.41 14.58
N ARG A 561 -17.90 -7.20 14.03
CA ARG A 561 -16.83 -6.23 13.81
C ARG A 561 -17.21 -4.86 14.33
N THR A 562 -16.31 -4.21 15.07
CA THR A 562 -16.56 -2.88 15.62
C THR A 562 -16.71 -1.82 14.50
N PRO A 563 -17.39 -0.69 14.76
CA PRO A 563 -17.46 0.43 13.80
C PRO A 563 -16.08 0.93 13.35
N TYR A 564 -15.07 0.88 14.22
CA TYR A 564 -13.69 1.26 13.87
C TYR A 564 -13.09 0.29 12.84
N ALA A 565 -13.23 -1.02 13.06
CA ALA A 565 -12.79 -2.03 12.11
C ALA A 565 -13.53 -1.93 10.77
N ARG A 566 -14.87 -1.78 10.79
CA ARG A 566 -15.68 -1.66 9.56
C ARG A 566 -15.43 -0.33 8.83
N GLY A 567 -15.11 0.74 9.55
CA GLY A 567 -14.64 2.00 8.98
C GLY A 567 -13.29 1.88 8.30
N LEU A 568 -12.33 1.15 8.88
CA LEU A 568 -11.04 0.89 8.24
C LEU A 568 -11.17 -0.02 7.02
N ARG A 569 -12.08 -1.02 7.04
CA ARG A 569 -12.44 -1.82 5.87
C ARG A 569 -12.92 -0.93 4.72
N GLN A 570 -13.84 -0.02 4.99
CA GLN A 570 -14.33 0.95 3.99
C GLN A 570 -13.22 1.82 3.38
N ILE A 571 -12.18 2.18 4.14
CA ILE A 571 -11.03 2.93 3.61
C ILE A 571 -10.11 2.02 2.77
N HIS A 572 -9.82 0.80 3.24
CA HIS A 572 -9.06 -0.21 2.49
C HIS A 572 -9.74 -0.53 1.15
N ASP A 573 -11.05 -0.75 1.15
CA ASP A 573 -11.81 -1.10 -0.05
C ASP A 573 -11.78 0.04 -1.09
N LYS A 574 -11.89 1.31 -0.65
CA LYS A 574 -11.71 2.47 -1.55
C LYS A 574 -10.25 2.63 -2.02
N MET A 575 -9.24 2.37 -1.17
CA MET A 575 -7.84 2.35 -1.57
C MET A 575 -7.57 1.28 -2.65
N ARG A 576 -8.19 0.11 -2.51
CA ARG A 576 -8.14 -0.99 -3.49
C ARG A 576 -8.84 -0.63 -4.81
N GLU A 577 -9.98 0.07 -4.76
CA GLU A 577 -10.65 0.65 -5.94
C GLU A 577 -9.76 1.67 -6.68
N LEU A 578 -8.99 2.48 -5.95
CA LEU A 578 -8.01 3.42 -6.53
C LEU A 578 -6.71 2.75 -7.02
N GLY A 579 -6.57 1.43 -6.89
CA GLY A 579 -5.39 0.67 -7.32
C GLY A 579 -4.17 0.79 -6.39
N GLN A 580 -4.30 1.38 -5.20
CA GLN A 580 -3.20 1.46 -4.23
C GLN A 580 -3.70 1.40 -2.78
N PHE A 581 -3.38 0.30 -2.09
CA PHE A 581 -3.55 0.14 -0.65
C PHE A 581 -2.22 -0.34 -0.03
N PRO A 582 -1.97 -0.15 1.28
CA PRO A 582 -0.71 -0.55 1.90
C PRO A 582 -0.38 -2.02 1.63
N MET A 583 0.82 -2.29 1.10
CA MET A 583 1.32 -3.65 0.82
C MET A 583 0.48 -4.44 -0.23
N GLY A 584 -0.27 -3.73 -1.09
CA GLY A 584 -1.17 -4.32 -2.08
C GLY A 584 -0.60 -4.64 -3.46
N GLN A 585 0.69 -4.40 -3.70
CA GLN A 585 1.35 -4.82 -4.94
C GLN A 585 1.47 -6.36 -4.95
N PRO A 586 1.16 -7.05 -6.06
CA PRO A 586 1.27 -8.51 -6.12
C PRO A 586 2.71 -9.01 -6.33
N THR A 587 3.58 -8.16 -6.90
CA THR A 587 4.96 -8.46 -7.30
C THR A 587 6.01 -7.87 -6.34
N PRO A 588 7.21 -8.48 -6.25
CA PRO A 588 8.24 -8.09 -5.28
C PRO A 588 8.95 -6.75 -5.56
N ASP A 589 8.61 -6.07 -6.66
CA ASP A 589 9.17 -4.78 -7.06
C ASP A 589 8.55 -3.57 -6.33
N GLY A 590 7.44 -3.79 -5.61
CA GLY A 590 6.73 -2.74 -4.87
C GLY A 590 5.99 -1.76 -5.78
N TYR A 591 5.35 -0.75 -5.18
CA TYR A 591 4.64 0.28 -5.94
C TYR A 591 5.59 1.34 -6.51
N PRO A 592 5.31 1.87 -7.71
CA PRO A 592 6.02 3.03 -8.22
C PRO A 592 5.86 4.23 -7.29
N ASP A 593 6.91 5.05 -7.22
CA ASP A 593 6.90 6.35 -6.54
C ASP A 593 7.42 7.43 -7.49
N VAL A 594 6.78 7.51 -8.66
CA VAL A 594 6.85 8.65 -9.58
C VAL A 594 5.45 9.09 -9.98
N TYR A 595 5.28 10.39 -10.23
CA TYR A 595 4.02 11.01 -10.62
C TYR A 595 3.27 10.26 -11.72
N VAL A 596 3.98 9.94 -12.82
CA VAL A 596 3.38 9.46 -14.08
C VAL A 596 2.62 8.13 -13.93
N ALA A 597 2.98 7.30 -12.94
CA ALA A 597 2.29 6.03 -12.68
C ALA A 597 0.87 6.20 -12.10
N TRP A 598 0.56 7.36 -11.50
CA TRP A 598 -0.60 7.54 -10.62
C TRP A 598 -1.65 8.53 -11.14
N THR A 599 -1.47 9.05 -12.37
CA THR A 599 -2.16 10.27 -12.85
C THR A 599 -3.27 10.00 -13.86
N SER A 600 -3.98 8.88 -13.69
CA SER A 600 -5.22 8.64 -14.42
C SER A 600 -6.31 9.60 -13.94
N ALA A 601 -7.07 10.18 -14.88
CA ALA A 601 -8.14 11.12 -14.55
C ALA A 601 -9.22 10.46 -13.66
N GLY A 602 -9.58 9.20 -13.93
CA GLY A 602 -10.56 8.45 -13.12
C GLY A 602 -10.07 8.21 -11.69
N THR A 603 -8.80 7.84 -11.50
CA THR A 603 -8.20 7.65 -10.17
C THR A 603 -8.23 8.95 -9.35
N MET A 604 -7.91 10.09 -9.99
CA MET A 604 -7.98 11.39 -9.34
C MET A 604 -9.42 11.78 -8.99
N VAL A 605 -10.36 11.65 -9.93
CA VAL A 605 -11.78 11.97 -9.72
C VAL A 605 -12.40 11.12 -8.62
N ASN A 606 -12.11 9.81 -8.56
CA ASN A 606 -12.63 8.93 -7.50
C ASN A 606 -12.04 9.28 -6.12
N GLY A 607 -10.80 9.75 -6.05
CA GLY A 607 -10.24 10.36 -4.84
C GLY A 607 -10.98 11.65 -4.44
N TRP A 608 -11.32 12.52 -5.40
CA TRP A 608 -12.10 13.74 -5.12
C TRP A 608 -13.56 13.44 -4.76
N ASN A 609 -14.14 12.36 -5.29
CA ASN A 609 -15.45 11.83 -4.88
C ASN A 609 -15.38 11.42 -3.41
N GLU A 610 -14.40 10.60 -3.00
CA GLU A 610 -14.22 10.19 -1.59
C GLU A 610 -14.03 11.38 -0.63
N ALA A 611 -13.21 12.37 -1.01
CA ALA A 611 -13.08 13.59 -0.22
C ALA A 611 -14.42 14.34 -0.07
N GLY A 612 -15.29 14.28 -1.09
CA GLY A 612 -16.67 14.77 -1.03
C GLY A 612 -17.54 13.99 -0.05
N GLU A 613 -17.52 12.65 -0.09
CA GLU A 613 -18.30 11.77 0.79
C GLU A 613 -18.02 12.01 2.28
N ILE A 614 -16.76 12.28 2.62
CA ILE A 614 -16.34 12.60 3.99
C ILE A 614 -16.85 14.00 4.39
N ILE A 615 -16.74 15.00 3.52
CA ILE A 615 -17.21 16.38 3.76
C ILE A 615 -18.75 16.42 3.90
N ALA A 616 -19.47 15.60 3.13
CA ALA A 616 -20.91 15.45 3.18
C ALA A 616 -21.41 14.72 4.44
N GLY A 617 -20.53 13.94 5.07
CA GLY A 617 -20.85 13.09 6.21
C GLY A 617 -21.52 11.76 5.84
N TYR A 618 -21.47 11.34 4.58
CA TYR A 618 -21.95 10.02 4.13
C TYR A 618 -21.06 8.87 4.65
N ARG A 619 -19.78 9.16 4.96
CA ARG A 619 -18.87 8.24 5.68
C ARG A 619 -19.12 8.25 7.19
N THR A 620 -20.13 7.50 7.65
CA THR A 620 -20.61 7.52 9.06
C THR A 620 -19.83 6.65 10.06
N HIS A 621 -18.99 5.71 9.60
CA HIS A 621 -18.16 4.88 10.50
C HIS A 621 -17.19 5.71 11.37
N PHE A 622 -16.90 6.97 10.98
CA PHE A 622 -16.05 7.89 11.70
C PHE A 622 -16.65 9.29 11.84
N THR A 623 -16.28 9.96 12.92
CA THR A 623 -16.58 11.37 13.19
C THR A 623 -15.66 12.26 12.36
N HIS A 624 -16.18 13.35 11.81
CA HIS A 624 -15.44 14.28 10.96
C HIS A 624 -15.78 15.74 11.33
N THR A 625 -14.92 16.68 10.93
CA THR A 625 -15.25 18.10 11.06
C THR A 625 -16.28 18.48 9.99
N LYS A 626 -17.54 18.73 10.39
CA LYS A 626 -18.58 19.24 9.47
C LYS A 626 -18.08 20.48 8.69
N ALA A 627 -18.50 20.61 7.43
CA ALA A 627 -17.98 21.61 6.50
C ALA A 627 -18.06 23.06 7.03
N GLU A 628 -19.18 23.42 7.68
CA GLU A 628 -19.42 24.74 8.29
C GLU A 628 -18.43 25.03 9.44
N LYS A 629 -18.00 23.96 10.14
CA LYS A 629 -17.10 24.01 11.30
C LYS A 629 -15.62 23.90 10.95
N LEU A 630 -15.25 23.71 9.67
CA LEU A 630 -13.85 23.69 9.25
C LEU A 630 -13.14 25.01 9.59
N VAL A 631 -13.85 26.14 9.48
CA VAL A 631 -13.37 27.47 9.87
C VAL A 631 -14.13 27.93 11.12
N ALA A 632 -13.46 27.97 12.27
CA ALA A 632 -14.09 28.28 13.56
C ALA A 632 -14.71 29.69 13.68
N LYS A 633 -14.35 30.62 12.78
CA LYS A 633 -14.94 31.96 12.65
C LYS A 633 -15.14 32.29 11.16
N PRO A 634 -16.24 31.85 10.52
CA PRO A 634 -16.49 32.06 9.09
C PRO A 634 -16.47 33.54 8.70
N PRO A 635 -15.64 33.96 7.72
CA PRO A 635 -15.66 35.33 7.20
C PRO A 635 -16.93 35.62 6.38
N ALA A 636 -17.48 36.83 6.54
CA ALA A 636 -18.74 37.25 5.91
C ALA A 636 -18.67 37.49 4.38
N THR A 637 -17.51 37.31 3.74
CA THR A 637 -17.34 37.43 2.28
C THR A 637 -16.71 36.18 1.67
N ALA A 638 -17.21 35.80 0.49
CA ALA A 638 -16.86 34.54 -0.18
C ALA A 638 -15.34 34.37 -0.37
N GLY A 639 -14.64 35.40 -0.86
CA GLY A 639 -13.20 35.36 -1.11
C GLY A 639 -12.31 35.34 0.14
N ALA A 640 -12.83 35.79 1.29
CA ALA A 640 -12.17 35.67 2.59
C ALA A 640 -12.43 34.30 3.22
N TYR A 641 -13.62 33.73 3.03
CA TYR A 641 -13.94 32.38 3.50
C TYR A 641 -13.17 31.31 2.70
N VAL A 642 -13.01 31.48 1.37
CA VAL A 642 -12.09 30.63 0.58
C VAL A 642 -10.64 30.71 1.09
N ASP A 643 -10.14 31.88 1.48
CA ASP A 643 -8.82 32.01 2.11
C ASP A 643 -8.72 31.20 3.41
N ALA A 644 -9.74 31.30 4.28
CA ALA A 644 -9.77 30.62 5.56
C ALA A 644 -9.87 29.09 5.42
N LEU A 645 -10.70 28.60 4.48
CA LEU A 645 -10.79 27.17 4.14
C LEU A 645 -9.47 26.66 3.54
N SER A 646 -8.82 27.43 2.67
CA SER A 646 -7.53 27.03 2.07
C SER A 646 -6.42 26.95 3.13
N LEU A 647 -6.32 27.94 4.01
CA LEU A 647 -5.39 27.92 5.14
C LEU A 647 -5.65 26.73 6.08
N ARG A 648 -6.93 26.36 6.28
CA ARG A 648 -7.33 25.22 7.12
C ARG A 648 -7.01 23.86 6.48
N LEU A 649 -7.21 23.71 5.16
CA LEU A 649 -7.20 22.41 4.47
C LEU A 649 -5.84 22.08 3.81
N VAL A 650 -5.15 23.07 3.26
CA VAL A 650 -3.89 22.91 2.51
C VAL A 650 -2.72 23.76 3.06
N GLY A 651 -2.95 24.46 4.18
CA GLY A 651 -1.93 25.21 4.92
C GLY A 651 -1.55 26.58 4.33
N GLN A 652 -2.19 27.00 3.23
CA GLN A 652 -1.86 28.23 2.51
C GLN A 652 -3.08 28.92 1.92
N LYS A 653 -2.95 30.21 1.60
CA LYS A 653 -3.90 30.90 0.71
C LYS A 653 -3.69 30.47 -0.75
N LEU A 654 -4.73 30.63 -1.56
CA LEU A 654 -4.67 30.48 -3.02
C LEU A 654 -4.36 31.82 -3.69
N SER A 655 -3.78 31.80 -4.89
CA SER A 655 -3.64 33.01 -5.70
C SER A 655 -5.00 33.58 -6.11
N ALA A 656 -5.03 34.82 -6.63
CA ALA A 656 -6.26 35.44 -7.11
C ALA A 656 -6.93 34.64 -8.24
N LYS A 657 -6.15 34.02 -9.15
CA LYS A 657 -6.68 33.18 -10.24
C LYS A 657 -7.30 31.89 -9.70
N GLU A 658 -6.59 31.16 -8.85
CA GLU A 658 -7.07 29.91 -8.25
C GLU A 658 -8.31 30.15 -7.38
N LYS A 659 -8.29 31.22 -6.56
CA LYS A 659 -9.44 31.65 -5.77
C LYS A 659 -10.66 31.95 -6.64
N ALA A 660 -10.49 32.61 -7.79
CA ALA A 660 -11.58 32.87 -8.73
C ALA A 660 -12.18 31.57 -9.31
N LEU A 661 -11.34 30.56 -9.59
CA LEU A 661 -11.82 29.22 -9.99
C LEU A 661 -12.64 28.57 -8.86
N ILE A 662 -12.15 28.57 -7.61
CA ILE A 662 -12.90 28.04 -6.45
C ILE A 662 -14.26 28.73 -6.28
N LEU A 663 -14.29 30.06 -6.38
CA LEU A 663 -15.51 30.85 -6.29
C LEU A 663 -16.51 30.56 -7.42
N GLY A 664 -16.01 30.20 -8.60
CA GLY A 664 -16.82 29.80 -9.76
C GLY A 664 -17.72 28.59 -9.52
N VAL A 665 -17.32 27.63 -8.67
CA VAL A 665 -18.15 26.45 -8.34
C VAL A 665 -19.34 26.80 -7.46
N ALA A 666 -19.18 27.73 -6.51
CA ALA A 666 -20.30 28.28 -5.78
C ALA A 666 -21.18 29.16 -6.69
N GLY A 667 -20.57 29.84 -7.67
CA GLY A 667 -21.21 30.77 -8.60
C GLY A 667 -21.29 32.19 -8.05
N VAL A 668 -20.32 32.62 -7.23
CA VAL A 668 -20.34 33.91 -6.52
C VAL A 668 -19.08 34.73 -6.75
N ALA A 669 -19.18 36.05 -6.68
CA ALA A 669 -18.02 36.95 -6.74
C ALA A 669 -17.25 36.97 -5.41
N SER A 670 -15.94 37.29 -5.45
CA SER A 670 -15.07 37.33 -4.26
C SER A 670 -15.57 38.25 -3.14
N GLY A 671 -16.20 39.38 -3.50
CA GLY A 671 -16.79 40.34 -2.56
C GLY A 671 -18.23 40.02 -2.12
N ALA A 672 -18.86 38.96 -2.63
CA ALA A 672 -20.23 38.61 -2.28
C ALA A 672 -20.33 38.22 -0.80
N ARG A 673 -21.43 38.63 -0.13
CA ARG A 673 -21.72 38.22 1.25
C ARG A 673 -22.17 36.75 1.28
N VAL A 674 -21.69 36.03 2.27
CA VAL A 674 -22.02 34.62 2.50
C VAL A 674 -22.26 34.33 3.98
N ASP A 675 -23.10 33.34 4.27
CA ASP A 675 -23.30 32.78 5.60
C ASP A 675 -22.26 31.68 5.94
N ALA A 676 -22.38 31.10 7.14
CA ALA A 676 -21.51 30.02 7.64
C ALA A 676 -21.68 28.67 6.90
N THR A 677 -22.63 28.54 5.99
CA THR A 677 -22.80 27.41 5.07
C THR A 677 -22.28 27.72 3.66
N PHE A 678 -21.68 28.91 3.46
CA PHE A 678 -21.37 29.48 2.14
C PHE A 678 -22.61 29.51 1.24
N ASN A 679 -23.77 29.90 1.81
CA ASN A 679 -25.08 29.87 1.16
C ASN A 679 -25.42 28.47 0.58
N GLY A 680 -25.15 27.42 1.36
CA GLY A 680 -25.30 26.01 0.99
C GLY A 680 -24.13 25.39 0.20
N ALA A 681 -23.11 26.15 -0.17
CA ALA A 681 -22.02 25.67 -1.04
C ALA A 681 -20.73 25.24 -0.30
N VAL A 682 -20.63 25.34 1.03
CA VAL A 682 -19.37 25.12 1.78
C VAL A 682 -18.75 23.75 1.52
N ALA A 683 -19.58 22.70 1.38
CA ALA A 683 -19.11 21.36 1.07
C ALA A 683 -18.44 21.27 -0.32
N ALA A 684 -19.05 21.89 -1.33
CA ALA A 684 -18.50 21.94 -2.68
C ALA A 684 -17.21 22.77 -2.76
N VAL A 685 -17.15 23.90 -2.02
CA VAL A 685 -15.96 24.75 -1.91
C VAL A 685 -14.81 24.02 -1.20
N ALA A 686 -15.08 23.30 -0.10
CA ALA A 686 -14.08 22.51 0.60
C ALA A 686 -13.57 21.32 -0.25
N ARG A 687 -14.49 20.60 -0.93
CA ARG A 687 -14.14 19.52 -1.87
C ARG A 687 -13.27 20.03 -3.02
N ALA A 688 -13.62 21.18 -3.58
CA ALA A 688 -12.85 21.85 -4.63
C ALA A 688 -11.43 22.24 -4.18
N ILE A 689 -11.25 22.65 -2.92
CA ILE A 689 -9.91 22.92 -2.36
C ILE A 689 -9.11 21.62 -2.19
N LEU A 690 -9.73 20.50 -1.81
CA LEU A 690 -9.05 19.18 -1.76
C LEU A 690 -8.78 18.57 -3.14
N ALA A 691 -9.53 18.95 -4.19
CA ALA A 691 -9.21 18.60 -5.57
C ALA A 691 -8.02 19.42 -6.13
N SER A 692 -7.63 20.53 -5.49
CA SER A 692 -6.61 21.45 -6.01
C SER A 692 -5.17 20.91 -5.93
N PRO A 693 -4.23 21.42 -6.75
CA PRO A 693 -2.81 21.07 -6.68
C PRO A 693 -2.20 21.31 -5.30
N GLN A 694 -2.73 22.23 -4.50
CA GLN A 694 -2.26 22.48 -3.14
C GLN A 694 -2.47 21.29 -2.20
N HIS A 695 -3.38 20.36 -2.53
CA HIS A 695 -3.59 19.09 -1.83
C HIS A 695 -2.98 17.88 -2.55
N HIS A 696 -2.81 17.92 -3.88
CA HIS A 696 -2.12 16.86 -4.63
C HIS A 696 -0.60 16.91 -4.51
N LEU A 697 0.01 18.10 -4.61
CA LEU A 697 1.45 18.27 -4.53
C LEU A 697 1.94 18.13 -3.08
N ARG A 698 3.13 17.53 -2.90
CA ARG A 698 3.90 17.57 -1.65
C ARG A 698 5.30 18.11 -1.87
#